data_AF-A0A9N9SDP0-F1
#
_entry.id   AF-A0A9N9SDP0-F1
#
_cell.length_a   1.000
_cell.length_b   1.000
_cell.length_c   1.000
_cell.angle_alpha   90.00
_cell.angle_beta   90.00
_cell.angle_gamma   90.00
#
_symmetry.space_group_name_H-M   'P 1'
#
loop_
_entity.id
_entity.type
_entity.pdbx_description
1 polymer ?
#
loop_
_entity_poly.entity_id
_entity_poly.type
_entity_poly.pdbx_seq_one_letter_code
_entity_poly.pdbx_strand_id
1 'polypeptide(L)'
;MKFLLIFLIFYISSTSTFAKKSQDEKKPDWAKKDIRDYTDADMERLLDQWEEDEEPLPEDELPEHLRPMPQLNLNELNPDNPEELLQTTKKGRTLMTFVQVVGNPSRDEAEEITKLWQTSLWNNHIQAERPWKLHKAAGETLKKYSSTEWTNLTERPKVKVTDMPPMSEPVKGLPRPVYINFKEENQRTKVSVLSNGLTVASEERFGEFCTVGVVVDSGPRYEVAYPSGISHFLEKLAFNSTKHYPNRDDMIDKLERHGGICDSQASRDTFIYAASAYTSGLDDVIQLLSEAALRPRITDEEVEVARQAINFELETLNMRPEQETILMDMIHAAAYKDNTLGLAKLCPAENLPKIDREMIFTYLSHHYTPQRMVIAGVGVDHQKLVDTVQKYFVDVKPLWESDPHIVHHRKNLNTDHSVAQYTGGMVQEECDIPQFASAGLPVLSHIVIGLESCSHQDQDFIAMCVLNMMMGGGGSFSAGGPGKGMFTRLYTNVLNRYHWMYSATAYNHAYADTGLFCIHASAPPTHVRDMVEVIVKELVAMTGNVTTQELQRAKTQLQSMLLMNLESRPVMFEDIGRQVLATGQRKRPKYFINEIEKITKDDIMYVAKRLLGSQPSVAGRGDLRKMPSLEYIQAGLIDSEGRMPSGRKLSLFR
;
A
#
# COMPACT_ATOMS: atom_id res chain seq x y z
N MET A 1 -79.18 -12.10 -7.74
CA MET A 1 -77.84 -12.40 -8.30
C MET A 1 -76.71 -11.53 -7.70
N LYS A 2 -76.82 -11.12 -6.42
CA LYS A 2 -75.73 -10.44 -5.67
C LYS A 2 -75.41 -11.12 -4.32
N PHE A 3 -76.18 -12.14 -3.91
CA PHE A 3 -75.96 -12.90 -2.67
C PHE A 3 -75.14 -14.19 -2.86
N LEU A 4 -75.04 -14.72 -4.09
CA LEU A 4 -74.27 -15.93 -4.36
C LEU A 4 -72.75 -15.69 -4.45
N LEU A 5 -72.31 -14.46 -4.74
CA LEU A 5 -70.89 -14.14 -4.88
C LEU A 5 -70.20 -13.90 -3.53
N ILE A 6 -70.94 -13.45 -2.51
CA ILE A 6 -70.40 -13.15 -1.18
C ILE A 6 -70.15 -14.45 -0.38
N PHE A 7 -70.97 -15.48 -0.59
CA PHE A 7 -70.77 -16.79 0.05
C PHE A 7 -69.58 -17.58 -0.54
N LEU A 8 -69.23 -17.35 -1.81
CA LEU A 8 -68.08 -18.01 -2.43
C LEU A 8 -66.74 -17.38 -1.98
N ILE A 9 -66.74 -16.09 -1.64
CA ILE A 9 -65.53 -15.37 -1.21
C ILE A 9 -65.20 -15.65 0.27
N PHE A 10 -66.20 -15.89 1.12
CA PHE A 10 -65.97 -16.28 2.52
C PHE A 10 -65.55 -17.75 2.71
N TYR A 11 -65.77 -18.61 1.71
CA TYR A 11 -65.34 -20.02 1.78
C TYR A 11 -63.88 -20.22 1.32
N ILE A 12 -63.28 -19.22 0.66
CA ILE A 12 -61.87 -19.25 0.24
C ILE A 12 -60.94 -18.61 1.28
N SER A 13 -61.48 -17.85 2.25
CA SER A 13 -60.71 -17.24 3.35
C SER A 13 -60.67 -18.07 4.64
N SER A 14 -61.13 -19.33 4.61
CA SER A 14 -60.99 -20.28 5.72
C SER A 14 -60.25 -21.55 5.30
N THR A 15 -59.09 -21.42 4.67
CA THR A 15 -58.07 -22.47 4.77
C THR A 15 -57.41 -22.30 6.13
N SER A 16 -58.03 -22.96 7.10
CA SER A 16 -57.40 -23.51 8.29
C SER A 16 -55.88 -23.58 8.14
N THR A 17 -55.17 -22.91 9.06
CA THR A 17 -53.85 -23.35 9.52
C THR A 17 -53.99 -24.79 10.01
N PHE A 18 -53.97 -25.73 9.07
CA PHE A 18 -53.50 -27.07 9.33
C PHE A 18 -52.00 -26.91 9.56
N ALA A 19 -51.62 -26.62 10.81
CA ALA A 19 -50.40 -27.21 11.31
C ALA A 19 -50.50 -28.69 10.94
N LYS A 20 -49.56 -29.19 10.13
CA LYS A 20 -49.43 -30.61 9.86
C LYS A 20 -49.41 -31.27 11.24
N LYS A 21 -50.54 -31.84 11.64
CA LYS A 21 -50.60 -32.74 12.77
C LYS A 21 -49.82 -33.94 12.25
N SER A 22 -48.53 -34.01 12.59
CA SER A 22 -47.71 -35.16 12.28
C SER A 22 -48.47 -36.38 12.77
N GLN A 23 -48.41 -37.43 11.96
CA GLN A 23 -49.00 -38.72 12.29
C GLN A 23 -48.60 -39.10 13.72
N ASP A 24 -49.53 -39.73 14.45
CA ASP A 24 -49.35 -40.21 15.83
C ASP A 24 -48.17 -41.21 15.93
N GLU A 25 -46.94 -40.69 15.85
CA GLU A 25 -45.76 -41.34 16.37
C GLU A 25 -45.69 -40.96 17.85
N LYS A 26 -45.79 -41.97 18.71
CA LYS A 26 -45.70 -41.83 20.16
C LYS A 26 -44.52 -40.93 20.50
N LYS A 27 -44.80 -39.75 21.06
CA LYS A 27 -43.76 -38.84 21.57
C LYS A 27 -42.76 -39.65 22.40
N PRO A 28 -41.45 -39.58 22.08
CA PRO A 28 -40.43 -40.37 22.76
C PRO A 28 -40.40 -40.00 24.24
N ASP A 29 -40.09 -40.96 25.12
CA ASP A 29 -40.30 -40.83 26.56
C ASP A 29 -39.51 -39.69 27.22
N TRP A 30 -38.43 -39.21 26.58
CA TRP A 30 -37.66 -38.05 27.03
C TRP A 30 -38.42 -36.72 26.88
N ALA A 31 -39.31 -36.60 25.88
CA ALA A 31 -40.11 -35.39 25.61
C ALA A 31 -41.31 -35.22 26.57
N LYS A 32 -41.43 -36.11 27.56
CA LYS A 32 -42.43 -36.04 28.65
C LYS A 32 -41.82 -35.58 29.98
N LYS A 33 -40.50 -35.36 30.03
CA LYS A 33 -39.82 -34.82 31.23
C LYS A 33 -40.19 -33.35 31.43
N ASP A 34 -40.13 -32.88 32.67
CA ASP A 34 -40.19 -31.44 32.97
C ASP A 34 -38.90 -30.78 32.47
N ILE A 35 -38.99 -29.56 31.93
CA ILE A 35 -37.87 -28.82 31.35
C ILE A 35 -36.73 -28.58 32.36
N ARG A 36 -37.04 -28.63 33.66
CA ARG A 36 -36.06 -28.48 34.75
C ARG A 36 -35.20 -29.73 34.98
N ASP A 37 -35.61 -30.87 34.44
CA ASP A 37 -34.93 -32.16 34.57
C ASP A 37 -34.19 -32.55 33.28
N TYR A 38 -34.01 -31.61 32.36
CA TYR A 38 -33.32 -31.85 31.09
C TYR A 38 -31.83 -31.94 31.33
N THR A 39 -31.24 -33.03 30.86
CA THR A 39 -29.79 -33.20 30.80
C THR A 39 -29.23 -32.56 29.54
N ASP A 40 -27.93 -32.30 29.48
CA ASP A 40 -27.29 -31.70 28.29
C ASP A 40 -27.57 -32.52 27.01
N ALA A 41 -27.67 -33.85 27.13
CA ALA A 41 -28.03 -34.73 26.01
C ALA A 41 -29.51 -34.62 25.59
N ASP A 42 -30.40 -34.21 26.50
CA ASP A 42 -31.81 -33.92 26.16
C ASP A 42 -31.91 -32.55 25.46
N MET A 43 -31.07 -31.58 25.83
CA MET A 43 -30.99 -30.25 25.21
C MET A 43 -30.39 -30.31 23.80
N GLU A 44 -29.33 -31.09 23.59
CA GLU A 44 -28.69 -31.28 22.29
C GLU A 44 -29.67 -31.88 21.27
N ARG A 45 -30.47 -32.86 21.69
CA ARG A 45 -31.53 -33.45 20.84
C ARG A 45 -32.66 -32.49 20.50
N LEU A 46 -32.95 -31.54 21.38
CA LEU A 46 -33.93 -30.48 21.10
C LEU A 46 -33.38 -29.46 20.13
N LEU A 47 -32.08 -29.17 20.21
CA LEU A 47 -31.39 -28.33 19.24
C LEU A 47 -31.43 -28.99 17.86
N ASP A 48 -31.09 -30.28 17.78
CA ASP A 48 -31.15 -31.05 16.53
C ASP A 48 -32.57 -31.06 15.93
N GLN A 49 -33.61 -31.25 16.75
CA GLN A 49 -35.00 -31.17 16.29
C GLN A 49 -35.41 -29.77 15.85
N TRP A 50 -34.88 -28.73 16.48
CA TRP A 50 -35.19 -27.35 16.12
C TRP A 50 -34.52 -26.96 14.79
N GLU A 51 -33.30 -27.46 14.55
CA GLU A 51 -32.58 -27.31 13.27
C GLU A 51 -33.23 -28.12 12.14
N GLU A 52 -33.86 -29.26 12.42
CA GLU A 52 -34.60 -30.08 11.43
C GLU A 52 -35.90 -29.42 10.93
N ASP A 53 -36.53 -28.55 11.73
CA ASP A 53 -37.80 -27.89 11.42
C ASP A 53 -37.65 -26.45 10.86
N GLU A 54 -36.43 -25.91 10.73
CA GLU A 54 -36.20 -24.63 10.05
C GLU A 54 -36.38 -24.77 8.52
N GLU A 55 -37.21 -23.90 7.92
CA GLU A 55 -37.32 -23.83 6.47
C GLU A 55 -35.94 -23.56 5.86
N PRO A 56 -35.48 -24.35 4.87
CA PRO A 56 -34.17 -24.16 4.28
C PRO A 56 -34.08 -22.77 3.65
N LEU A 57 -33.04 -22.01 4.02
CA LEU A 57 -32.74 -20.69 3.47
C LEU A 57 -32.72 -20.74 1.94
N PRO A 58 -33.25 -19.71 1.25
CA PRO A 58 -33.04 -19.53 -0.19
C PRO A 58 -31.55 -19.63 -0.56
N GLU A 59 -31.23 -20.17 -1.73
CA GLU A 59 -29.84 -20.47 -2.14
C GLU A 59 -28.89 -19.26 -2.10
N ASP A 60 -29.43 -18.06 -2.27
CA ASP A 60 -28.73 -16.77 -2.20
C ASP A 60 -28.46 -16.26 -0.78
N GLU A 61 -29.17 -16.79 0.22
CA GLU A 61 -29.05 -16.44 1.64
C GLU A 61 -28.24 -17.45 2.45
N LEU A 62 -27.81 -18.56 1.85
CA LEU A 62 -27.00 -19.59 2.53
C LEU A 62 -25.59 -19.07 2.94
N PRO A 63 -25.07 -19.48 4.11
CA PRO A 63 -23.67 -19.29 4.48
C PRO A 63 -22.70 -19.83 3.41
N GLU A 64 -21.56 -19.16 3.22
CA GLU A 64 -20.63 -19.38 2.10
C GLU A 64 -20.15 -20.83 1.91
N HIS A 65 -19.99 -21.58 3.00
CA HIS A 65 -19.54 -22.98 2.99
C HIS A 65 -20.64 -23.99 2.65
N LEU A 66 -21.91 -23.56 2.63
CA LEU A 66 -23.09 -24.39 2.33
C LEU A 66 -23.67 -24.11 0.94
N ARG A 67 -23.20 -23.07 0.25
CA ARG A 67 -23.64 -22.79 -1.13
C ARG A 67 -23.07 -23.82 -2.10
N PRO A 68 -23.90 -24.48 -2.91
CA PRO A 68 -23.40 -25.36 -3.96
C PRO A 68 -22.61 -24.54 -4.97
N MET A 69 -21.36 -24.93 -5.22
CA MET A 69 -20.56 -24.26 -6.24
C MET A 69 -21.24 -24.45 -7.61
N PRO A 70 -21.48 -23.38 -8.40
CA PRO A 70 -22.08 -23.51 -9.72
C PRO A 70 -21.24 -24.47 -10.56
N GLN A 71 -21.89 -25.49 -11.14
CA GLN A 71 -21.22 -26.47 -11.99
C GLN A 71 -20.84 -25.82 -13.30
N LEU A 72 -19.58 -25.97 -13.67
CA LEU A 72 -19.04 -25.40 -14.91
C LEU A 72 -19.20 -26.45 -16.00
N ASN A 73 -20.14 -26.25 -16.91
CA ASN A 73 -20.25 -27.07 -18.11
C ASN A 73 -19.09 -26.71 -19.04
N LEU A 74 -17.97 -27.44 -18.90
CA LEU A 74 -16.79 -27.30 -19.76
C LEU A 74 -17.09 -27.53 -21.24
N ASN A 75 -18.21 -28.18 -21.57
CA ASN A 75 -18.67 -28.42 -22.93
C ASN A 75 -19.31 -27.18 -23.59
N GLU A 76 -19.72 -26.18 -22.80
CA GLU A 76 -20.30 -24.92 -23.31
C GLU A 76 -19.25 -23.81 -23.45
N LEU A 77 -18.03 -24.02 -22.95
CA LEU A 77 -16.93 -23.08 -23.10
C LEU A 77 -16.37 -23.15 -24.52
N ASN A 78 -16.36 -22.03 -25.23
CA ASN A 78 -15.64 -21.90 -26.48
C ASN A 78 -14.14 -21.62 -26.20
N PRO A 79 -13.23 -22.59 -26.41
CA PRO A 79 -11.80 -22.41 -26.14
C PRO A 79 -11.12 -21.41 -27.08
N ASP A 80 -11.76 -21.07 -28.20
CA ASP A 80 -11.24 -20.12 -29.18
C ASP A 80 -11.65 -18.66 -28.86
N ASN A 81 -12.49 -18.43 -27.84
CA ASN A 81 -12.95 -17.11 -27.42
C ASN A 81 -12.33 -16.69 -26.05
N PRO A 82 -11.29 -15.84 -26.04
CA PRO A 82 -10.58 -15.48 -24.82
C PRO A 82 -11.42 -14.64 -23.84
N GLU A 83 -12.40 -13.87 -24.31
CA GLU A 83 -13.28 -13.06 -23.44
C GLU A 83 -14.22 -13.94 -22.61
N GLU A 84 -14.71 -15.03 -23.18
CA GLU A 84 -15.64 -15.97 -22.53
C GLU A 84 -14.95 -16.81 -21.45
N LEU A 85 -13.68 -17.17 -21.69
CA LEU A 85 -12.78 -17.77 -20.70
C LEU A 85 -12.50 -16.81 -19.53
N LEU A 86 -12.32 -15.52 -19.79
CA LEU A 86 -12.13 -14.51 -18.75
C LEU A 86 -13.39 -14.31 -17.89
N GLN A 87 -14.58 -14.28 -18.50
CA GLN A 87 -15.85 -14.17 -17.77
C GLN A 87 -16.09 -15.35 -16.81
N THR A 88 -15.64 -16.55 -17.18
CA THR A 88 -15.79 -17.74 -16.33
C THR A 88 -14.82 -17.77 -15.14
N THR A 89 -13.61 -17.20 -15.25
CA THR A 89 -12.70 -17.04 -14.10
C THR A 89 -13.26 -16.13 -13.00
N LYS A 90 -14.03 -15.10 -13.40
CA LYS A 90 -14.56 -14.10 -12.47
C LYS A 90 -15.77 -14.59 -11.66
N LYS A 91 -16.32 -15.78 -11.94
CA LYS A 91 -17.37 -16.43 -11.13
C LYS A 91 -16.81 -17.18 -9.91
N GLY A 92 -15.72 -16.69 -9.32
CA GLY A 92 -15.13 -17.24 -8.10
C GLY A 92 -14.25 -18.49 -8.26
N ARG A 93 -13.73 -18.77 -9.47
CA ARG A 93 -12.79 -19.90 -9.70
C ARG A 93 -11.52 -19.46 -10.41
N THR A 94 -10.37 -19.85 -9.88
CA THR A 94 -9.08 -19.65 -10.56
C THR A 94 -8.93 -20.70 -11.67
N LEU A 95 -8.79 -20.29 -12.94
CA LEU A 95 -8.44 -21.20 -14.05
C LEU A 95 -6.97 -21.01 -14.42
N MET A 96 -6.23 -22.12 -14.48
CA MET A 96 -4.87 -22.16 -15.02
C MET A 96 -4.95 -22.63 -16.47
N THR A 97 -4.51 -21.80 -17.42
CA THR A 97 -4.63 -22.06 -18.86
C THR A 97 -3.25 -22.19 -19.51
N PHE A 98 -3.06 -23.23 -20.32
CA PHE A 98 -1.88 -23.40 -21.18
C PHE A 98 -2.26 -23.14 -22.62
N VAL A 99 -1.56 -22.22 -23.26
CA VAL A 99 -1.88 -21.76 -24.63
C VAL A 99 -0.76 -22.19 -25.56
N GLN A 100 -1.11 -22.89 -26.63
CA GLN A 100 -0.17 -23.33 -27.64
C GLN A 100 -0.57 -22.78 -29.01
N VAL A 101 0.32 -21.99 -29.62
CA VAL A 101 0.14 -21.54 -31.01
C VAL A 101 0.57 -22.68 -31.95
N VAL A 102 -0.35 -23.09 -32.84
CA VAL A 102 -0.16 -24.17 -33.83
C VAL A 102 -0.01 -23.57 -35.23
N GLY A 103 0.81 -24.20 -36.10
CA GLY A 103 1.29 -23.62 -37.36
C GLY A 103 2.70 -23.06 -37.19
N ASN A 104 3.54 -23.04 -38.22
CA ASN A 104 4.81 -22.29 -38.17
C ASN A 104 4.48 -20.85 -38.59
N PRO A 105 4.14 -19.93 -37.67
CA PRO A 105 3.81 -18.58 -38.08
C PRO A 105 5.09 -17.91 -38.58
N SER A 106 4.96 -17.00 -39.54
CA SER A 106 6.04 -16.09 -39.89
C SER A 106 6.42 -15.23 -38.67
N ARG A 107 7.58 -14.57 -38.72
CA ARG A 107 8.04 -13.72 -37.60
C ARG A 107 7.03 -12.62 -37.28
N ASP A 108 6.45 -12.00 -38.31
CA ASP A 108 5.50 -10.90 -38.17
C ASP A 108 4.15 -11.41 -37.63
N GLU A 109 3.67 -12.58 -38.09
CA GLU A 109 2.49 -13.23 -37.52
C GLU A 109 2.71 -13.70 -36.08
N ALA A 110 3.90 -14.19 -35.75
CA ALA A 110 4.26 -14.56 -34.39
C ALA A 110 4.35 -13.32 -33.50
N GLU A 111 4.85 -12.19 -34.00
CA GLU A 111 4.86 -10.91 -33.30
C GLU A 111 3.43 -10.37 -33.13
N GLU A 112 2.55 -10.45 -34.13
CA GLU A 112 1.14 -10.08 -34.00
C GLU A 112 0.36 -10.99 -33.05
N ILE A 113 0.53 -12.32 -33.12
CA ILE A 113 -0.11 -13.27 -32.19
C ILE A 113 0.43 -13.07 -30.79
N THR A 114 1.74 -12.89 -30.63
CA THR A 114 2.36 -12.57 -29.33
C THR A 114 1.83 -11.23 -28.84
N LYS A 115 1.67 -10.23 -29.70
CA LYS A 115 1.14 -8.91 -29.36
C LYS A 115 -0.32 -9.00 -28.96
N LEU A 116 -1.19 -9.66 -29.73
CA LEU A 116 -2.60 -9.91 -29.42
C LEU A 116 -2.77 -10.64 -28.09
N TRP A 117 -1.98 -11.69 -27.85
CA TRP A 117 -1.97 -12.37 -26.56
C TRP A 117 -1.38 -11.49 -25.46
N GLN A 118 -0.32 -10.74 -25.73
CA GLN A 118 0.28 -9.83 -24.76
C GLN A 118 -0.62 -8.64 -24.41
N THR A 119 -1.36 -8.02 -25.35
CA THR A 119 -2.29 -6.92 -25.06
C THR A 119 -3.58 -7.43 -24.43
N SER A 120 -4.11 -8.56 -24.88
CA SER A 120 -5.30 -9.17 -24.26
C SER A 120 -5.00 -9.72 -22.86
N LEU A 121 -3.75 -10.16 -22.60
CA LEU A 121 -3.30 -10.67 -21.29
C LEU A 121 -2.49 -9.67 -20.44
N TRP A 122 -2.08 -8.50 -20.95
CA TRP A 122 -1.44 -7.45 -20.15
C TRP A 122 -2.41 -6.85 -19.15
N ASN A 123 -3.68 -6.75 -19.55
CA ASN A 123 -4.80 -6.46 -18.64
C ASN A 123 -4.95 -7.52 -17.53
N ASN A 124 -4.21 -8.63 -17.62
CA ASN A 124 -4.26 -9.74 -16.70
C ASN A 124 -2.90 -10.22 -16.13
N HIS A 125 -1.83 -9.39 -16.01
CA HIS A 125 -0.51 -9.70 -15.40
C HIS A 125 -0.06 -11.19 -15.37
N ILE A 126 -0.38 -11.99 -16.38
CA ILE A 126 0.10 -13.36 -16.53
C ILE A 126 1.45 -13.24 -17.22
N GLN A 127 2.50 -13.72 -16.56
CA GLN A 127 3.81 -13.84 -17.19
C GLN A 127 3.73 -14.93 -18.26
N ALA A 128 3.57 -14.51 -19.52
CA ALA A 128 3.79 -15.39 -20.66
C ALA A 128 5.30 -15.56 -20.83
N GLU A 129 5.89 -16.54 -20.14
CA GLU A 129 7.23 -16.98 -20.48
C GLU A 129 7.18 -17.63 -21.87
N ARG A 130 7.94 -17.09 -22.83
CA ARG A 130 8.28 -17.85 -24.02
C ARG A 130 9.10 -19.04 -23.54
N PRO A 131 8.65 -20.31 -23.65
CA PRO A 131 9.62 -21.37 -23.74
C PRO A 131 10.43 -21.02 -24.98
N TRP A 132 11.72 -20.77 -24.79
CA TRP A 132 12.65 -20.70 -25.91
C TRP A 132 12.51 -22.02 -26.67
N LYS A 133 11.69 -22.04 -27.72
CA LYS A 133 11.91 -22.95 -28.83
C LYS A 133 13.21 -22.46 -29.43
N LEU A 134 14.31 -23.03 -28.94
CA LEU A 134 15.56 -23.16 -29.66
C LEU A 134 15.21 -23.21 -31.14
N HIS A 135 15.66 -22.19 -31.87
CA HIS A 135 15.51 -22.05 -33.31
C HIS A 135 15.53 -23.44 -33.96
N LYS A 136 14.66 -23.74 -34.93
CA LYS A 136 14.78 -24.98 -35.72
C LYS A 136 16.17 -25.14 -36.37
N ALA A 137 16.94 -24.05 -36.52
CA ALA A 137 18.37 -24.10 -36.85
C ALA A 137 19.25 -24.62 -35.69
N ALA A 138 18.94 -24.29 -34.44
CA ALA A 138 19.53 -24.92 -33.26
C ALA A 138 18.97 -26.33 -33.00
N GLY A 139 17.75 -26.65 -33.47
CA GLY A 139 17.19 -28.00 -33.46
C GLY A 139 17.83 -28.92 -34.51
N GLU A 140 18.28 -28.40 -35.64
CA GLU A 140 19.14 -29.12 -36.60
C GLU A 140 20.60 -29.14 -36.15
N THR A 141 21.07 -28.07 -35.47
CA THR A 141 22.39 -28.07 -34.82
C THR A 141 22.41 -28.91 -33.55
N LEU A 142 21.27 -29.25 -32.94
CA LEU A 142 21.18 -30.21 -31.83
C LEU A 142 20.84 -31.60 -32.34
N LYS A 143 20.12 -31.74 -33.46
CA LYS A 143 19.89 -33.03 -34.13
C LYS A 143 21.11 -33.56 -34.87
N LYS A 144 22.01 -32.70 -35.36
CA LYS A 144 23.35 -33.13 -35.78
C LYS A 144 24.18 -33.72 -34.64
N TYR A 145 23.83 -33.41 -33.40
CA TYR A 145 24.42 -34.01 -32.20
C TYR A 145 23.45 -34.95 -31.50
N SER A 146 22.31 -35.30 -32.09
CA SER A 146 21.34 -36.24 -31.51
C SER A 146 21.12 -37.46 -32.40
N SER A 147 22.20 -38.14 -32.75
CA SER A 147 22.14 -39.58 -33.00
C SER A 147 23.55 -40.17 -32.96
N THR A 148 23.67 -41.28 -32.26
CA THR A 148 24.80 -42.23 -32.28
C THR A 148 26.16 -41.85 -31.68
N GLU A 149 26.47 -40.58 -31.38
CA GLU A 149 27.75 -40.21 -30.72
C GLU A 149 27.66 -40.00 -29.19
N TRP A 150 26.47 -39.87 -28.62
CA TRP A 150 26.31 -39.59 -27.17
C TRP A 150 26.50 -40.80 -26.25
N THR A 151 26.45 -42.02 -26.78
CA THR A 151 26.73 -43.25 -26.00
C THR A 151 28.23 -43.56 -25.89
N ASN A 152 29.08 -42.87 -26.67
CA ASN A 152 30.55 -42.98 -26.64
C ASN A 152 31.23 -41.71 -26.14
N LEU A 153 30.55 -40.89 -25.31
CA LEU A 153 31.21 -39.91 -24.46
C LEU A 153 31.77 -40.59 -23.21
N THR A 154 32.59 -41.62 -23.40
CA THR A 154 33.60 -41.98 -22.40
C THR A 154 34.49 -40.77 -22.21
N GLU A 155 34.36 -40.13 -21.05
CA GLU A 155 35.29 -39.17 -20.46
C GLU A 155 36.01 -38.29 -21.49
N ARG A 156 35.34 -37.21 -21.94
CA ARG A 156 36.12 -36.07 -22.44
C ARG A 156 37.13 -35.72 -21.34
N PRO A 157 38.45 -35.75 -21.59
CA PRO A 157 39.41 -35.40 -20.57
C PRO A 157 39.03 -34.00 -20.07
N LYS A 158 38.77 -33.86 -18.77
CA LYS A 158 38.51 -32.56 -18.16
C LYS A 158 39.77 -31.74 -18.38
N VAL A 159 39.82 -30.98 -19.47
CA VAL A 159 40.93 -30.07 -19.75
C VAL A 159 40.92 -29.08 -18.59
N LYS A 160 41.99 -29.11 -17.80
CA LYS A 160 42.16 -28.22 -16.66
C LYS A 160 42.39 -26.82 -17.24
N VAL A 161 41.30 -26.05 -17.40
CA VAL A 161 41.35 -24.70 -17.99
C VAL A 161 42.00 -23.70 -17.02
N THR A 162 41.92 -23.98 -15.72
CA THR A 162 42.55 -23.19 -14.66
C THR A 162 43.12 -24.11 -13.58
N ASP A 163 44.10 -23.63 -12.81
CA ASP A 163 44.64 -24.39 -11.68
C ASP A 163 43.73 -24.43 -10.45
N MET A 164 42.59 -23.73 -10.51
CA MET A 164 41.60 -23.72 -9.44
C MET A 164 40.89 -25.06 -9.32
N PRO A 165 40.55 -25.50 -8.10
CA PRO A 165 39.73 -26.69 -7.92
C PRO A 165 38.32 -26.45 -8.51
N PRO A 166 37.58 -27.52 -8.85
CA PRO A 166 36.16 -27.42 -9.20
C PRO A 166 35.38 -26.69 -8.09
N MET A 167 34.29 -25.99 -8.42
CA MET A 167 33.46 -25.28 -7.42
C MET A 167 32.86 -26.20 -6.34
N SER A 168 32.90 -27.52 -6.54
CA SER A 168 32.52 -28.53 -5.55
C SER A 168 33.58 -28.78 -4.48
N GLU A 169 34.81 -28.27 -4.66
CA GLU A 169 35.92 -28.41 -3.74
C GLU A 169 36.39 -27.04 -3.22
N PRO A 170 36.66 -26.90 -1.91
CA PRO A 170 37.11 -25.64 -1.36
C PRO A 170 38.48 -25.24 -1.90
N VAL A 171 38.65 -23.96 -2.21
CA VAL A 171 39.95 -23.41 -2.61
C VAL A 171 40.94 -23.52 -1.46
N LYS A 172 42.08 -24.17 -1.71
CA LYS A 172 43.14 -24.36 -0.72
C LYS A 172 43.74 -23.01 -0.31
N GLY A 173 43.99 -22.81 0.98
CA GLY A 173 44.64 -21.61 1.51
C GLY A 173 43.72 -20.44 1.85
N LEU A 174 42.40 -20.58 1.69
CA LEU A 174 41.45 -19.58 2.20
C LEU A 174 41.38 -19.60 3.74
N PRO A 175 41.18 -18.44 4.39
CA PRO A 175 40.94 -18.37 5.82
C PRO A 175 39.68 -19.16 6.20
N ARG A 176 39.68 -19.76 7.40
CA ARG A 176 38.51 -20.49 7.89
C ARG A 176 37.36 -19.50 8.12
N PRO A 177 36.14 -19.77 7.62
CA PRO A 177 35.00 -18.91 7.88
C PRO A 177 34.73 -18.87 9.39
N VAL A 178 34.63 -17.66 9.93
CA VAL A 178 34.20 -17.44 11.31
C VAL A 178 32.68 -17.27 11.29
N TYR A 179 31.98 -18.28 11.78
CA TYR A 179 30.53 -18.20 11.94
C TYR A 179 30.20 -17.42 13.21
N ILE A 180 29.27 -16.47 13.09
CA ILE A 180 28.85 -15.66 14.24
C ILE A 180 27.87 -16.45 15.11
N ASN A 181 28.07 -16.36 16.43
CA ASN A 181 27.09 -16.80 17.41
C ASN A 181 26.10 -15.67 17.69
N PHE A 182 24.82 -15.93 17.46
CA PHE A 182 23.74 -14.98 17.71
C PHE A 182 23.66 -14.63 19.21
N LYS A 183 23.60 -13.32 19.54
CA LYS A 183 23.36 -12.81 20.89
C LYS A 183 22.15 -11.87 20.87
N GLU A 184 21.26 -11.99 21.86
CA GLU A 184 20.08 -11.12 21.97
C GLU A 184 20.44 -9.63 22.16
N GLU A 185 21.58 -9.35 22.81
CA GLU A 185 22.08 -7.98 23.05
C GLU A 185 22.32 -7.19 21.75
N ASN A 186 22.62 -7.88 20.65
CA ASN A 186 22.87 -7.25 19.35
C ASN A 186 21.58 -6.66 18.74
N GLN A 187 20.40 -6.98 19.26
CA GLN A 187 19.12 -6.49 18.72
C GLN A 187 18.55 -5.30 19.49
N ARG A 188 19.33 -4.67 20.38
CA ARG A 188 18.88 -3.51 21.13
C ARG A 188 19.28 -2.23 20.40
N THR A 189 18.28 -1.42 20.07
CA THR A 189 18.50 -0.07 19.55
C THR A 189 19.12 0.80 20.65
N LYS A 190 20.29 1.38 20.37
CA LYS A 190 20.99 2.34 21.24
C LYS A 190 20.70 3.74 20.72
N VAL A 191 20.44 4.69 21.62
CA VAL A 191 20.15 6.09 21.28
C VAL A 191 21.03 6.99 22.15
N SER A 192 21.69 7.96 21.53
CA SER A 192 22.53 8.96 22.16
C SER A 192 22.16 10.34 21.63
N VAL A 193 22.19 11.37 22.48
CA VAL A 193 21.97 12.77 22.09
C VAL A 193 23.29 13.51 22.22
N LEU A 194 23.73 14.15 21.13
CA LEU A 194 24.97 14.91 21.09
C LEU A 194 24.79 16.29 21.76
N SER A 195 25.91 16.96 22.05
CA SER A 195 25.90 18.25 22.77
C SER A 195 25.17 19.37 22.03
N ASN A 196 25.07 19.30 20.70
CA ASN A 196 24.31 20.24 19.87
C ASN A 196 22.82 19.91 19.75
N GLY A 197 22.35 18.82 20.39
CA GLY A 197 20.96 18.36 20.35
C GLY A 197 20.63 17.36 19.23
N LEU A 198 21.61 17.00 18.37
CA LEU A 198 21.43 15.98 17.34
C LEU A 198 21.29 14.59 17.96
N THR A 199 20.29 13.83 17.55
CA THR A 199 20.07 12.47 18.05
C THR A 199 20.68 11.44 17.12
N VAL A 200 21.38 10.45 17.68
CA VAL A 200 22.00 9.33 16.97
C VAL A 200 21.42 8.03 17.49
N ALA A 201 20.85 7.23 16.60
CA ALA A 201 20.31 5.92 16.91
C ALA A 201 21.01 4.83 16.09
N SER A 202 21.29 3.68 16.69
CA SER A 202 21.76 2.53 15.91
C SER A 202 21.31 1.20 16.44
N GLU A 203 21.27 0.22 15.53
CA GLU A 203 21.09 -1.18 15.84
C GLU A 203 22.16 -2.01 15.14
N GLU A 204 22.97 -2.70 15.93
CA GLU A 204 23.98 -3.61 15.40
C GLU A 204 23.29 -4.81 14.73
N ARG A 205 23.74 -5.19 13.54
CA ARG A 205 23.22 -6.37 12.84
C ARG A 205 24.36 -7.12 12.20
N PHE A 206 24.18 -8.42 12.10
CA PHE A 206 25.10 -9.29 11.39
C PHE A 206 25.20 -8.89 9.91
N GLY A 207 26.38 -9.06 9.31
CA GLY A 207 26.63 -8.82 7.90
C GLY A 207 27.72 -7.78 7.67
N GLU A 208 28.25 -7.74 6.46
CA GLU A 208 29.29 -6.79 6.07
C GLU A 208 28.73 -5.47 5.54
N PHE A 209 27.40 -5.36 5.41
CA PHE A 209 26.69 -4.19 4.92
C PHE A 209 25.96 -3.45 6.03
N CYS A 210 25.96 -2.13 5.92
CA CYS A 210 25.19 -1.22 6.76
C CYS A 210 24.26 -0.35 5.93
N THR A 211 23.19 0.13 6.57
CA THR A 211 22.36 1.22 6.06
C THR A 211 22.36 2.34 7.09
N VAL A 212 22.73 3.54 6.67
CA VAL A 212 22.78 4.74 7.50
C VAL A 212 22.08 5.88 6.80
N GLY A 213 21.53 6.82 7.55
CA GLY A 213 20.84 7.96 6.96
C GLY A 213 20.45 9.02 7.97
N VAL A 214 19.98 10.13 7.42
CA VAL A 214 19.46 11.29 8.12
C VAL A 214 17.96 11.32 7.93
N VAL A 215 17.22 11.37 9.03
CA VAL A 215 15.77 11.58 9.03
C VAL A 215 15.53 12.97 9.60
N VAL A 216 14.95 13.85 8.80
CA VAL A 216 14.67 15.24 9.13
C VAL A 216 13.17 15.42 9.29
N ASP A 217 12.73 16.03 10.39
CA ASP A 217 11.37 16.53 10.56
C ASP A 217 11.17 17.75 9.64
N SER A 218 10.87 17.47 8.38
CA SER A 218 10.80 18.43 7.28
C SER A 218 9.93 17.84 6.17
N GLY A 219 9.33 18.68 5.34
CA GLY A 219 8.43 18.24 4.28
C GLY A 219 7.41 19.31 3.89
N PRO A 220 6.51 19.00 2.93
CA PRO A 220 5.43 19.86 2.48
C PRO A 220 4.59 20.45 3.61
N ARG A 221 4.39 19.72 4.70
CA ARG A 221 3.67 20.19 5.89
C ARG A 221 4.21 21.52 6.44
N TYR A 222 5.51 21.74 6.30
CA TYR A 222 6.21 22.90 6.86
C TYR A 222 6.39 24.03 5.84
N GLU A 223 5.77 23.93 4.67
CA GLU A 223 5.92 24.90 3.59
C GLU A 223 4.88 26.03 3.63
N VAL A 224 4.11 26.20 4.71
CA VAL A 224 3.04 27.22 4.82
C VAL A 224 3.51 28.64 4.46
N ALA A 225 4.75 28.98 4.83
CA ALA A 225 5.33 30.30 4.59
C ALA A 225 6.19 30.37 3.31
N TYR A 226 6.17 29.31 2.50
CA TYR A 226 6.88 29.13 1.24
C TYR A 226 5.87 28.74 0.13
N PRO A 227 6.22 28.89 -1.16
CA PRO A 227 5.48 28.24 -2.23
C PRO A 227 5.61 26.71 -2.09
N SER A 228 4.49 25.98 -2.14
CA SER A 228 4.51 24.52 -2.09
C SER A 228 5.35 23.94 -3.23
N GLY A 229 6.24 23.01 -2.90
CA GLY A 229 7.15 22.35 -3.84
C GLY A 229 8.61 22.34 -3.42
N ILE A 230 9.00 23.00 -2.33
CA ILE A 230 10.41 23.07 -1.90
C ILE A 230 10.98 21.67 -1.63
N SER A 231 10.24 20.83 -0.94
CA SER A 231 10.63 19.44 -0.66
C SER A 231 10.79 18.62 -1.93
N HIS A 232 9.96 18.87 -2.96
CA HIS A 232 10.10 18.20 -4.25
C HIS A 232 11.38 18.63 -4.99
N PHE A 233 11.73 19.93 -4.93
CA PHE A 233 13.02 20.42 -5.42
C PHE A 233 14.20 19.81 -4.67
N LEU A 234 14.13 19.73 -3.34
CA LEU A 234 15.17 19.13 -2.52
C LEU A 234 15.42 17.66 -2.87
N GLU A 235 14.37 16.91 -3.19
CA GLU A 235 14.50 15.51 -3.66
C GLU A 235 15.28 15.41 -4.97
N LYS A 236 15.04 16.31 -5.94
CA LYS A 236 15.79 16.32 -7.21
C LYS A 236 17.21 16.87 -7.09
N LEU A 237 17.46 17.70 -6.08
CA LEU A 237 18.77 18.31 -5.81
C LEU A 237 19.65 17.46 -4.89
N ALA A 238 19.07 16.44 -4.23
CA ALA A 238 19.80 15.54 -3.35
C ALA A 238 20.95 14.83 -4.08
N PHE A 239 22.09 14.70 -3.38
CA PHE A 239 23.30 14.03 -3.89
C PHE A 239 23.88 14.64 -5.18
N ASN A 240 23.68 15.93 -5.43
CA ASN A 240 24.38 16.68 -6.48
C ASN A 240 25.67 17.34 -5.93
N SER A 241 26.05 18.52 -6.44
CA SER A 241 27.28 19.20 -5.99
C SER A 241 27.17 19.71 -4.55
N THR A 242 28.28 19.57 -3.81
CA THR A 242 28.43 19.96 -2.41
C THR A 242 29.74 20.73 -2.22
N LYS A 243 30.03 21.16 -0.99
CA LYS A 243 31.29 21.85 -0.68
C LYS A 243 32.51 20.93 -0.83
N HIS A 244 32.38 19.67 -0.43
CA HIS A 244 33.46 18.68 -0.55
C HIS A 244 33.50 17.99 -1.91
N TYR A 245 32.35 17.67 -2.49
CA TYR A 245 32.22 17.00 -3.78
C TYR A 245 31.75 17.99 -4.85
N PRO A 246 32.64 18.49 -5.73
CA PRO A 246 32.30 19.59 -6.64
C PRO A 246 31.30 19.21 -7.73
N ASN A 247 31.14 17.91 -8.03
CA ASN A 247 30.16 17.37 -8.96
C ASN A 247 29.55 16.07 -8.40
N ARG A 248 28.44 15.62 -9.01
CA ARG A 248 27.72 14.41 -8.62
C ARG A 248 28.58 13.14 -8.81
N ASP A 249 29.34 13.07 -9.90
CA ASP A 249 30.12 11.88 -10.25
C ASP A 249 31.20 11.57 -9.20
N ASP A 250 31.85 12.59 -8.63
CA ASP A 250 32.84 12.45 -7.56
C ASP A 250 32.20 11.84 -6.29
N MET A 251 30.96 12.21 -5.99
CA MET A 251 30.21 11.68 -4.85
C MET A 251 29.83 10.22 -5.09
N ILE A 252 29.31 9.91 -6.28
CA ILE A 252 28.88 8.55 -6.65
C ILE A 252 30.09 7.61 -6.76
N ASP A 253 31.19 8.01 -7.40
CA ASP A 253 32.42 7.19 -7.49
C ASP A 253 32.94 6.82 -6.09
N LYS A 254 32.93 7.77 -5.15
CA LYS A 254 33.35 7.48 -3.77
C LYS A 254 32.41 6.51 -3.06
N LEU A 255 31.11 6.58 -3.32
CA LEU A 255 30.12 5.65 -2.78
C LEU A 255 30.23 4.25 -3.40
N GLU A 256 30.40 4.16 -4.72
CA GLU A 256 30.50 2.91 -5.48
C GLU A 256 31.75 2.09 -5.12
N ARG A 257 32.87 2.75 -4.74
CA ARG A 257 34.06 2.07 -4.20
C ARG A 257 33.77 1.20 -2.97
N HIS A 258 32.71 1.53 -2.23
CA HIS A 258 32.22 0.76 -1.08
C HIS A 258 30.95 -0.04 -1.40
N GLY A 259 30.69 -0.31 -2.69
CA GLY A 259 29.49 -1.01 -3.16
C GLY A 259 28.20 -0.32 -2.73
N GLY A 260 28.26 1.00 -2.56
CA GLY A 260 27.20 1.77 -1.93
C GLY A 260 26.12 2.21 -2.90
N ILE A 261 24.91 2.37 -2.37
CA ILE A 261 23.77 3.03 -3.03
C ILE A 261 23.24 4.12 -2.11
N CYS A 262 22.73 5.21 -2.66
CA CYS A 262 22.10 6.29 -1.90
C CYS A 262 20.76 6.67 -2.51
N ASP A 263 19.85 7.13 -1.66
CA ASP A 263 18.53 7.58 -2.06
C ASP A 263 18.02 8.68 -1.12
N SER A 264 17.08 9.50 -1.60
CA SER A 264 16.40 10.50 -0.80
C SER A 264 14.90 10.47 -1.07
N GLN A 265 14.11 10.66 -0.01
CA GLN A 265 12.66 10.59 -0.11
C GLN A 265 12.00 11.67 0.73
N ALA A 266 11.02 12.37 0.15
CA ALA A 266 10.12 13.27 0.87
C ALA A 266 8.76 12.59 1.19
N SER A 267 8.43 12.52 2.47
CA SER A 267 7.07 12.39 2.99
C SER A 267 6.47 13.78 3.20
N ARG A 268 5.21 13.85 3.66
CA ARG A 268 4.55 15.11 4.03
C ARG A 268 5.21 15.82 5.22
N ASP A 269 5.72 15.05 6.17
CA ASP A 269 6.23 15.51 7.47
C ASP A 269 7.68 15.07 7.75
N THR A 270 8.28 14.28 6.87
CA THR A 270 9.65 13.79 7.04
C THR A 270 10.41 13.80 5.72
N PHE A 271 11.67 14.22 5.75
CA PHE A 271 12.61 14.11 4.63
C PHE A 271 13.75 13.17 5.02
N ILE A 272 14.09 12.23 4.14
CA ILE A 272 15.09 11.19 4.41
C ILE A 272 16.22 11.27 3.38
N TYR A 273 17.47 11.21 3.86
CA TYR A 273 18.65 10.91 3.06
C TYR A 273 19.23 9.59 3.58
N ALA A 274 19.37 8.59 2.74
CA ALA A 274 19.86 7.29 3.17
C ALA A 274 20.93 6.74 2.21
N ALA A 275 21.82 5.94 2.74
CA ALA A 275 22.80 5.20 1.97
C ALA A 275 23.04 3.82 2.57
N SER A 276 23.21 2.82 1.72
CA SER A 276 23.61 1.47 2.10
C SER A 276 24.94 1.14 1.46
N ALA A 277 25.92 0.63 2.21
CA ALA A 277 27.26 0.31 1.73
C ALA A 277 27.93 -0.76 2.61
N TYR A 278 29.12 -1.23 2.22
CA TYR A 278 29.96 -2.02 3.11
C TYR A 278 30.31 -1.24 4.38
N THR A 279 30.32 -1.92 5.52
CA THR A 279 30.65 -1.37 6.84
C THR A 279 32.05 -0.75 6.91
N SER A 280 32.97 -1.18 6.05
CA SER A 280 34.29 -0.55 5.87
C SER A 280 34.22 0.89 5.33
N GLY A 281 33.15 1.23 4.61
CA GLY A 281 32.90 2.55 4.04
C GLY A 281 32.13 3.51 4.94
N LEU A 282 31.87 3.16 6.21
CA LEU A 282 31.02 3.95 7.10
C LEU A 282 31.44 5.43 7.23
N ASP A 283 32.74 5.72 7.38
CA ASP A 283 33.23 7.11 7.50
C ASP A 283 32.92 7.94 6.24
N ASP A 284 33.15 7.35 5.07
CA ASP A 284 32.90 7.99 3.77
C ASP A 284 31.40 8.20 3.52
N VAL A 285 30.55 7.24 3.91
CA VAL A 285 29.10 7.34 3.74
C VAL A 285 28.50 8.42 4.65
N ILE A 286 28.94 8.51 5.91
CA ILE A 286 28.46 9.56 6.82
C ILE A 286 28.97 10.94 6.37
N GLN A 287 30.20 11.03 5.86
CA GLN A 287 30.71 12.27 5.24
C GLN A 287 29.80 12.69 4.09
N LEU A 288 29.49 11.77 3.18
CA LEU A 288 28.63 12.01 2.02
C LEU A 288 27.23 12.48 2.43
N LEU A 289 26.59 11.80 3.39
CA LEU A 289 25.27 12.20 3.90
C LEU A 289 25.29 13.59 4.54
N SER A 290 26.35 13.92 5.29
CA SER A 290 26.51 15.24 5.89
C SER A 290 26.68 16.35 4.85
N GLU A 291 27.39 16.07 3.76
CA GLU A 291 27.58 17.01 2.64
C GLU A 291 26.28 17.21 1.89
N ALA A 292 25.55 16.13 1.57
CA ALA A 292 24.28 16.20 0.86
C ALA A 292 23.20 16.96 1.66
N ALA A 293 23.10 16.72 2.97
CA ALA A 293 22.06 17.33 3.81
C ALA A 293 22.40 18.76 4.28
N LEU A 294 23.65 19.03 4.67
CA LEU A 294 24.02 20.29 5.35
C LEU A 294 24.93 21.21 4.53
N ARG A 295 25.59 20.69 3.50
CA ARG A 295 26.54 21.46 2.69
C ARG A 295 26.33 21.34 1.16
N PRO A 296 25.08 21.34 0.65
CA PRO A 296 24.85 21.30 -0.78
C PRO A 296 25.22 22.66 -1.40
N ARG A 297 25.86 22.66 -2.56
CA ARG A 297 26.29 23.90 -3.24
C ARG A 297 25.13 24.58 -3.98
N ILE A 298 24.22 23.76 -4.53
CA ILE A 298 23.00 24.11 -5.27
C ILE A 298 23.24 25.31 -6.20
N THR A 299 23.67 25.08 -7.44
CA THR A 299 23.84 26.18 -8.41
C THR A 299 22.51 26.57 -9.06
N ASP A 300 22.41 27.77 -9.63
CA ASP A 300 21.20 28.20 -10.35
C ASP A 300 20.91 27.29 -11.57
N GLU A 301 21.95 26.74 -12.18
CA GLU A 301 21.87 25.74 -13.25
C GLU A 301 21.27 24.42 -12.73
N GLU A 302 21.71 23.93 -11.57
CA GLU A 302 21.14 22.72 -10.94
C GLU A 302 19.66 22.93 -10.58
N VAL A 303 19.28 24.13 -10.12
CA VAL A 303 17.88 24.47 -9.85
C VAL A 303 17.05 24.46 -11.14
N GLU A 304 17.59 24.96 -12.25
CA GLU A 304 16.91 24.92 -13.54
C GLU A 304 16.75 23.49 -14.08
N VAL A 305 17.77 22.64 -13.94
CA VAL A 305 17.67 21.22 -14.28
C VAL A 305 16.63 20.52 -13.41
N ALA A 306 16.62 20.78 -12.10
CA ALA A 306 15.61 20.25 -11.20
C ALA A 306 14.18 20.70 -11.58
N ARG A 307 14.01 21.97 -11.96
CA ARG A 307 12.74 22.52 -12.45
C ARG A 307 12.24 21.78 -13.69
N GLN A 308 13.13 21.53 -14.66
CA GLN A 308 12.79 20.79 -15.88
C GLN A 308 12.44 19.33 -15.58
N ALA A 309 13.19 18.67 -14.70
CA ALA A 309 12.91 17.30 -14.27
C ALA A 309 11.54 17.19 -13.58
N ILE A 310 11.21 18.13 -12.69
CA ILE A 310 9.90 18.18 -12.03
C ILE A 310 8.80 18.43 -13.06
N ASN A 311 8.98 19.38 -13.98
CA ASN A 311 7.97 19.64 -15.02
C ASN A 311 7.69 18.39 -15.87
N PHE A 312 8.74 17.69 -16.30
CA PHE A 312 8.61 16.43 -17.03
C PHE A 312 7.91 15.34 -16.20
N GLU A 313 8.19 15.25 -14.90
CA GLU A 313 7.52 14.33 -14.00
C GLU A 313 6.03 14.65 -13.87
N LEU A 314 5.65 15.92 -13.70
CA LEU A 314 4.25 16.35 -13.63
C LEU A 314 3.50 16.02 -14.94
N GLU A 315 4.11 16.30 -16.09
CA GLU A 315 3.56 15.91 -17.40
C GLU A 315 3.38 14.39 -17.48
N THR A 316 4.38 13.62 -17.04
CA THR A 316 4.33 12.16 -17.05
C THR A 316 3.24 11.63 -16.14
N LEU A 317 3.10 12.16 -14.92
CA LEU A 317 2.06 11.76 -13.96
C LEU A 317 0.65 12.02 -14.51
N ASN A 318 0.46 13.15 -15.19
CA ASN A 318 -0.81 13.48 -15.82
C ASN A 318 -1.20 12.54 -16.97
N MET A 319 -0.21 11.89 -17.61
CA MET A 319 -0.42 10.94 -18.71
C MET A 319 -0.56 9.48 -18.28
N ARG A 320 -0.23 9.13 -17.03
CA ARG A 320 -0.34 7.74 -16.55
C ARG A 320 -1.81 7.37 -16.30
N PRO A 321 -2.24 6.13 -16.55
CA PRO A 321 -3.57 5.68 -16.14
C PRO A 321 -3.66 5.48 -14.62
N GLU A 322 -2.55 5.19 -13.93
CA GLU A 322 -2.53 5.12 -12.48
C GLU A 322 -2.54 6.52 -11.86
N GLN A 323 -3.66 6.84 -11.20
CA GLN A 323 -3.91 8.17 -10.66
C GLN A 323 -3.75 8.31 -9.14
N GLU A 324 -3.29 7.23 -8.49
CA GLU A 324 -3.20 7.15 -7.03
C GLU A 324 -2.36 8.28 -6.42
N THR A 325 -1.16 8.56 -6.94
CA THR A 325 -0.29 9.61 -6.39
C THR A 325 -0.96 11.00 -6.40
N ILE A 326 -1.65 11.35 -7.49
CA ILE A 326 -2.35 12.64 -7.62
C ILE A 326 -3.56 12.68 -6.68
N LEU A 327 -4.35 11.60 -6.66
CA LEU A 327 -5.52 11.50 -5.78
C LEU A 327 -5.16 11.55 -4.30
N MET A 328 -4.03 10.96 -3.91
CA MET A 328 -3.52 11.06 -2.54
C MET A 328 -3.10 12.49 -2.21
N ASP A 329 -2.64 13.28 -3.18
CA ASP A 329 -2.39 14.70 -2.96
C ASP A 329 -3.72 15.48 -2.81
N MET A 330 -4.68 15.22 -3.71
CA MET A 330 -6.00 15.85 -3.73
C MET A 330 -6.83 15.57 -2.47
N ILE A 331 -6.80 14.35 -1.93
CA ILE A 331 -7.57 14.00 -0.72
C ILE A 331 -7.01 14.70 0.52
N HIS A 332 -5.69 14.92 0.58
CA HIS A 332 -5.09 15.71 1.65
C HIS A 332 -5.47 17.18 1.54
N ALA A 333 -5.47 17.74 0.32
CA ALA A 333 -5.96 19.10 0.07
C ALA A 333 -7.45 19.23 0.44
N ALA A 334 -8.28 18.21 0.15
CA ALA A 334 -9.68 18.19 0.57
C ALA A 334 -9.81 18.12 2.10
N ALA A 335 -8.98 17.34 2.79
CA ALA A 335 -9.07 17.10 4.23
C ALA A 335 -8.54 18.26 5.09
N TYR A 336 -7.45 18.90 4.66
CA TYR A 336 -6.71 19.89 5.46
C TYR A 336 -6.61 21.27 4.78
N LYS A 337 -7.21 21.44 3.59
CA LYS A 337 -7.21 22.68 2.79
C LYS A 337 -5.80 23.16 2.47
N ASP A 338 -5.62 24.46 2.27
CA ASP A 338 -4.33 25.07 1.95
C ASP A 338 -3.42 25.27 3.18
N ASN A 339 -3.42 24.30 4.12
CA ASN A 339 -2.67 24.42 5.37
C ASN A 339 -2.06 23.09 5.81
N THR A 340 -0.89 23.14 6.45
CA THR A 340 -0.18 21.98 7.02
C THR A 340 -0.16 20.77 6.05
N LEU A 341 -0.82 19.67 6.39
CA LEU A 341 -0.86 18.42 5.62
C LEU A 341 -1.60 18.51 4.28
N GLY A 342 -2.40 19.55 4.07
CA GLY A 342 -3.12 19.77 2.82
C GLY A 342 -2.30 20.52 1.77
N LEU A 343 -1.12 21.02 2.15
CA LEU A 343 -0.15 21.54 1.18
C LEU A 343 0.29 20.43 0.22
N ALA A 344 0.40 20.81 -1.06
CA ALA A 344 0.74 19.89 -2.14
C ALA A 344 2.13 19.26 -1.92
N LYS A 345 2.19 17.92 -1.97
CA LYS A 345 3.45 17.17 -1.96
C LYS A 345 4.17 17.34 -3.31
N LEU A 346 3.41 17.32 -4.39
CA LEU A 346 3.93 17.55 -5.73
C LEU A 346 3.92 19.06 -5.99
N CYS A 347 5.08 19.62 -6.36
CA CYS A 347 5.18 21.05 -6.72
C CYS A 347 4.13 21.41 -7.78
N PRO A 348 3.19 22.33 -7.50
CA PRO A 348 2.26 22.83 -8.51
C PRO A 348 3.02 23.51 -9.66
N ALA A 349 2.55 23.35 -10.89
CA ALA A 349 3.20 23.92 -12.08
C ALA A 349 3.37 25.44 -11.98
N GLU A 350 2.41 26.13 -11.37
CA GLU A 350 2.45 27.57 -11.13
C GLU A 350 3.52 28.04 -10.12
N ASN A 351 4.03 27.13 -9.28
CA ASN A 351 5.07 27.43 -8.30
C ASN A 351 6.49 27.14 -8.81
N LEU A 352 6.63 26.37 -9.90
CA LEU A 352 7.92 26.11 -10.55
C LEU A 352 8.77 27.38 -10.81
N PRO A 353 8.22 28.48 -11.36
CA PRO A 353 9.00 29.70 -11.59
C PRO A 353 9.22 30.54 -10.33
N LYS A 354 8.50 30.25 -9.22
CA LYS A 354 8.57 31.03 -7.96
C LYS A 354 9.66 30.51 -7.02
N ILE A 355 10.03 29.25 -7.16
CA ILE A 355 11.04 28.60 -6.31
C ILE A 355 12.42 28.88 -6.92
N ASP A 356 13.26 29.59 -6.17
CA ASP A 356 14.64 29.90 -6.52
C ASP A 356 15.63 29.34 -5.49
N ARG A 357 16.92 29.49 -5.81
CA ARG A 357 18.03 29.03 -4.98
C ARG A 357 18.00 29.63 -3.57
N GLU A 358 17.75 30.94 -3.47
CA GLU A 358 17.75 31.68 -2.20
C GLU A 358 16.64 31.16 -1.27
N MET A 359 15.45 30.86 -1.83
CA MET A 359 14.32 30.30 -1.11
C MET A 359 14.60 28.88 -0.60
N ILE A 360 15.26 28.04 -1.40
CA ILE A 360 15.68 26.69 -0.99
C ILE A 360 16.64 26.77 0.20
N PHE A 361 17.67 27.63 0.14
CA PHE A 361 18.59 27.82 1.27
C PHE A 361 17.91 28.42 2.49
N THR A 362 16.96 29.32 2.30
CA THR A 362 16.15 29.87 3.39
C THR A 362 15.37 28.77 4.08
N TYR A 363 14.73 27.88 3.33
CA TYR A 363 14.06 26.71 3.89
C TYR A 363 15.03 25.79 4.65
N LEU A 364 16.14 25.39 4.03
CA LEU A 364 17.15 24.55 4.68
C LEU A 364 17.63 25.15 6.01
N SER A 365 17.90 26.47 6.04
CA SER A 365 18.39 27.15 7.24
C SER A 365 17.42 27.11 8.43
N HIS A 366 16.11 27.09 8.19
CA HIS A 366 15.10 27.04 9.24
C HIS A 366 14.72 25.60 9.65
N HIS A 367 14.73 24.68 8.69
CA HIS A 367 14.20 23.32 8.88
C HIS A 367 15.29 22.30 9.26
N TYR A 368 16.52 22.44 8.75
CA TYR A 368 17.60 21.47 8.94
C TYR A 368 18.44 21.81 10.18
N THR A 369 17.78 21.76 11.34
CA THR A 369 18.39 22.04 12.65
C THR A 369 18.66 20.74 13.42
N PRO A 370 19.70 20.69 14.28
CA PRO A 370 20.06 19.46 15.01
C PRO A 370 18.89 18.82 15.78
N GLN A 371 18.02 19.62 16.38
CA GLN A 371 16.88 19.16 17.19
C GLN A 371 15.78 18.48 16.35
N ARG A 372 15.79 18.70 15.04
CA ARG A 372 14.83 18.14 14.07
C ARG A 372 15.41 17.02 13.23
N MET A 373 16.61 16.55 13.58
CA MET A 373 17.32 15.52 12.85
C MET A 373 17.63 14.32 13.73
N VAL A 374 17.48 13.14 13.15
CA VAL A 374 17.96 11.88 13.71
C VAL A 374 18.88 11.22 12.71
N ILE A 375 20.09 10.87 13.13
CA ILE A 375 20.97 9.98 12.37
C ILE A 375 20.70 8.56 12.82
N ALA A 376 20.19 7.71 11.94
CA ALA A 376 19.94 6.30 12.24
C ALA A 376 20.89 5.40 11.45
N GLY A 377 21.32 4.29 12.07
CA GLY A 377 22.20 3.30 11.44
C GLY A 377 21.86 1.86 11.80
N VAL A 378 21.78 0.99 10.81
CA VAL A 378 21.57 -0.45 10.95
C VAL A 378 22.78 -1.21 10.43
N GLY A 379 23.28 -2.17 11.20
CA GLY A 379 24.51 -2.91 10.84
C GLY A 379 25.79 -2.14 11.18
N VAL A 380 25.72 -1.21 12.13
CA VAL A 380 26.87 -0.37 12.54
C VAL A 380 27.07 -0.40 14.05
N ASP A 381 28.33 -0.34 14.47
CA ASP A 381 28.67 -0.12 15.87
C ASP A 381 28.24 1.29 16.31
N HIS A 382 27.61 1.38 17.48
CA HIS A 382 27.04 2.64 17.96
C HIS A 382 28.09 3.71 18.23
N GLN A 383 29.22 3.35 18.85
CA GLN A 383 30.23 4.33 19.20
C GLN A 383 30.91 4.86 17.94
N LYS A 384 31.23 3.98 16.98
CA LYS A 384 31.77 4.39 15.68
C LYS A 384 30.83 5.32 14.93
N LEU A 385 29.51 5.06 14.97
CA LEU A 385 28.53 5.95 14.35
C LEU A 385 28.53 7.32 15.05
N VAL A 386 28.46 7.34 16.39
CA VAL A 386 28.48 8.57 17.19
C VAL A 386 29.74 9.41 16.89
N ASP A 387 30.92 8.79 16.88
CA ASP A 387 32.19 9.48 16.64
C ASP A 387 32.24 10.09 15.23
N THR A 388 31.77 9.33 14.23
CA THR A 388 31.73 9.79 12.83
C THR A 388 30.69 10.90 12.63
N VAL A 389 29.53 10.81 13.30
CA VAL A 389 28.51 11.85 13.26
C VAL A 389 29.00 13.12 13.96
N GLN A 390 29.67 13.01 15.11
CA GLN A 390 30.29 14.15 15.78
C GLN A 390 31.25 14.89 14.82
N LYS A 391 32.14 14.13 14.18
CA LYS A 391 33.13 14.65 13.22
C LYS A 391 32.50 15.41 12.04
N TYR A 392 31.43 14.90 11.43
CA TYR A 392 30.92 15.47 10.17
C TYR A 392 29.64 16.31 10.31
N PHE A 393 28.74 16.01 11.25
CA PHE A 393 27.49 16.76 11.46
C PHE A 393 27.61 17.84 12.54
N VAL A 394 28.57 17.75 13.46
CA VAL A 394 28.71 18.70 14.58
C VAL A 394 29.93 19.60 14.41
N ASP A 395 31.10 19.03 14.17
CA ASP A 395 32.35 19.81 14.12
C ASP A 395 32.45 20.67 12.85
N VAL A 396 31.76 20.28 11.78
CA VAL A 396 31.69 21.01 10.51
C VAL A 396 30.33 21.69 10.38
N LYS A 397 30.34 23.03 10.27
CA LYS A 397 29.12 23.82 10.18
C LYS A 397 28.34 23.59 8.88
N PRO A 398 27.01 23.75 8.89
CA PRO A 398 26.19 23.83 7.69
C PRO A 398 26.61 25.00 6.78
N LEU A 399 26.31 24.89 5.48
CA LEU A 399 26.73 25.89 4.50
C LEU A 399 26.10 27.26 4.79
N TRP A 400 24.79 27.31 5.10
CA TRP A 400 24.05 28.54 5.40
C TRP A 400 24.46 29.23 6.70
N GLU A 401 25.13 28.52 7.62
CA GLU A 401 25.77 29.17 8.78
C GLU A 401 27.14 29.75 8.43
N SER A 402 27.86 29.09 7.52
CA SER A 402 29.19 29.52 7.09
C SER A 402 29.17 30.67 6.09
N ASP A 403 28.11 30.77 5.29
CA ASP A 403 27.87 31.84 4.33
C ASP A 403 26.43 32.36 4.47
N PRO A 404 26.20 33.34 5.37
CA PRO A 404 24.86 33.87 5.62
C PRO A 404 24.25 34.60 4.42
N HIS A 405 25.05 34.99 3.42
CA HIS A 405 24.58 35.75 2.26
C HIS A 405 23.78 34.92 1.26
N ILE A 406 23.81 33.58 1.36
CA ILE A 406 23.03 32.68 0.49
C ILE A 406 21.57 32.53 0.93
N VAL A 407 21.24 33.00 2.14
CA VAL A 407 19.91 32.91 2.75
C VAL A 407 19.21 34.25 2.64
N HIS A 408 17.92 34.22 2.31
CA HIS A 408 17.10 35.41 2.42
C HIS A 408 16.77 35.67 3.89
N HIS A 409 17.31 36.74 4.47
CA HIS A 409 16.94 37.18 5.81
C HIS A 409 15.54 37.82 5.83
N ARG A 410 14.49 37.03 5.61
CA ARG A 410 13.14 37.44 6.00
C ARG A 410 13.08 37.43 7.51
N LYS A 411 13.11 38.62 8.13
CA LYS A 411 13.23 38.82 9.58
C LYS A 411 12.19 38.12 10.48
N ASN A 412 11.17 37.46 9.94
CA ASN A 412 10.02 36.93 10.69
C ASN A 412 9.54 35.52 10.25
N LEU A 413 10.35 34.72 9.54
CA LEU A 413 9.97 33.35 9.19
C LEU A 413 10.47 32.38 10.26
N ASN A 414 9.54 31.82 11.04
CA ASN A 414 9.81 30.73 11.98
C ASN A 414 9.28 29.42 11.41
N THR A 415 9.83 28.30 11.88
CA THR A 415 9.25 26.98 11.63
C THR A 415 7.80 26.96 12.08
N ASP A 416 6.91 26.48 11.21
CA ASP A 416 5.52 26.28 11.56
C ASP A 416 5.36 25.08 12.51
N HIS A 417 4.77 25.32 13.66
CA HIS A 417 4.44 24.32 14.67
C HIS A 417 2.92 24.15 14.84
N SER A 418 2.14 24.66 13.87
CA SER A 418 0.69 24.55 13.88
C SER A 418 0.24 23.09 13.81
N VAL A 419 -0.78 22.78 14.61
CA VAL A 419 -1.47 21.50 14.57
C VAL A 419 -2.32 21.44 13.30
N ALA A 420 -2.28 20.31 12.60
CA ALA A 420 -3.08 20.08 11.43
C ALA A 420 -4.56 20.01 11.81
N GLN A 421 -5.40 20.79 11.13
CA GLN A 421 -6.83 20.86 11.39
C GLN A 421 -7.58 20.15 10.28
N TYR A 422 -8.18 19.01 10.61
CA TYR A 422 -9.07 18.32 9.69
C TYR A 422 -10.38 19.10 9.53
N THR A 423 -10.77 19.39 8.29
CA THR A 423 -12.01 20.13 8.01
C THR A 423 -13.04 19.34 7.22
N GLY A 424 -12.63 18.25 6.58
CA GLY A 424 -13.42 17.69 5.47
C GLY A 424 -13.42 18.62 4.26
N GLY A 425 -14.04 18.17 3.16
CA GLY A 425 -14.12 18.96 1.94
C GLY A 425 -14.22 18.11 0.68
N MET A 426 -14.25 18.78 -0.47
CA MET A 426 -14.31 18.10 -1.77
C MET A 426 -13.41 18.81 -2.78
N VAL A 427 -12.52 18.05 -3.43
CA VAL A 427 -11.65 18.51 -4.51
C VAL A 427 -11.92 17.63 -5.73
N GLN A 428 -12.16 18.23 -6.89
CA GLN A 428 -12.49 17.53 -8.12
C GLN A 428 -11.71 18.10 -9.29
N GLU A 429 -11.22 17.24 -10.16
CA GLU A 429 -10.58 17.61 -11.40
C GLU A 429 -11.23 16.83 -12.55
N GLU A 430 -12.04 17.52 -13.36
CA GLU A 430 -12.64 16.94 -14.56
C GLU A 430 -11.62 16.98 -15.71
N CYS A 431 -11.15 15.81 -16.12
CA CYS A 431 -10.12 15.68 -17.14
C CYS A 431 -10.25 14.38 -17.93
N ASP A 432 -9.81 14.41 -19.20
CA ASP A 432 -9.62 13.20 -19.98
C ASP A 432 -8.31 12.55 -19.53
N ILE A 433 -8.39 11.41 -18.83
CA ILE A 433 -7.21 10.65 -18.43
C ILE A 433 -6.65 9.96 -19.68
N PRO A 434 -5.43 10.32 -20.14
CA PRO A 434 -4.89 9.77 -21.36
C PRO A 434 -4.75 8.26 -21.25
N GLN A 435 -5.32 7.54 -22.21
CA GLN A 435 -5.03 6.13 -22.38
C GLN A 435 -3.71 6.00 -23.14
N PHE A 436 -2.83 5.13 -22.68
CA PHE A 436 -1.79 4.63 -23.58
C PHE A 436 -2.50 3.99 -24.78
N ALA A 437 -2.40 4.63 -25.96
CA ALA A 437 -3.10 4.20 -27.17
C ALA A 437 -2.80 2.74 -27.58
N SER A 438 -1.74 2.14 -27.01
CA SER A 438 -1.36 0.74 -27.20
C SER A 438 -1.95 -0.24 -26.18
N ALA A 439 -2.64 0.22 -25.12
CA ALA A 439 -3.07 -0.61 -23.99
C ALA A 439 -4.55 -1.04 -24.05
N GLY A 440 -5.40 -0.38 -24.86
CA GLY A 440 -6.84 -0.73 -24.96
C GLY A 440 -7.59 -0.70 -23.62
N LEU A 441 -7.06 0.01 -22.61
CA LEU A 441 -7.66 0.14 -21.29
C LEU A 441 -8.90 1.05 -21.37
N PRO A 442 -9.98 0.77 -20.63
CA PRO A 442 -11.13 1.67 -20.59
C PRO A 442 -10.75 2.99 -19.91
N VAL A 443 -11.46 4.07 -20.25
CA VAL A 443 -11.38 5.31 -19.48
C VAL A 443 -11.93 5.00 -18.10
N LEU A 444 -11.15 5.29 -17.06
CA LEU A 444 -11.57 5.15 -15.68
C LEU A 444 -11.75 6.53 -15.07
N SER A 445 -12.65 6.62 -14.10
CA SER A 445 -12.77 7.72 -13.15
C SER A 445 -12.33 7.19 -11.80
N HIS A 446 -11.63 8.03 -11.06
CA HIS A 446 -11.05 7.65 -9.78
C HIS A 446 -11.59 8.53 -8.68
N ILE A 447 -11.99 7.90 -7.57
CA ILE A 447 -12.56 8.60 -6.42
C ILE A 447 -11.89 8.09 -5.15
N VAL A 448 -11.62 9.02 -4.24
CA VAL A 448 -11.17 8.74 -2.88
C VAL A 448 -12.14 9.39 -1.91
N ILE A 449 -12.67 8.63 -0.96
CA ILE A 449 -13.46 9.16 0.16
C ILE A 449 -12.68 8.88 1.44
N GLY A 450 -12.43 9.92 2.22
CA GLY A 450 -11.64 9.88 3.45
C GLY A 450 -12.37 10.46 4.66
N LEU A 451 -11.95 10.00 5.84
CA LEU A 451 -12.43 10.39 7.16
C LEU A 451 -11.21 10.70 8.05
N GLU A 452 -11.42 11.52 9.07
CA GLU A 452 -10.37 11.85 10.04
C GLU A 452 -9.97 10.60 10.83
N SER A 453 -8.71 10.21 10.72
CA SER A 453 -8.11 9.11 11.50
C SER A 453 -7.35 9.70 12.70
N CYS A 454 -6.48 8.92 13.32
CA CYS A 454 -5.73 9.34 14.50
C CYS A 454 -4.23 9.49 14.23
N SER A 455 -3.56 10.21 15.14
CA SER A 455 -2.10 10.28 15.20
C SER A 455 -1.48 8.90 15.41
N HIS A 456 -0.25 8.70 14.94
CA HIS A 456 0.52 7.49 15.25
C HIS A 456 0.92 7.39 16.74
N GLN A 457 0.67 8.43 17.54
CA GLN A 457 0.87 8.46 19.00
C GLN A 457 -0.42 8.20 19.79
N ASP A 458 -1.58 8.14 19.12
CA ASP A 458 -2.88 7.86 19.73
C ASP A 458 -2.94 6.41 20.24
N GLN A 459 -3.70 6.17 21.31
CA GLN A 459 -3.95 4.84 21.86
C GLN A 459 -4.71 3.96 20.86
N ASP A 460 -5.56 4.57 20.03
CA ASP A 460 -6.38 3.89 19.03
C ASP A 460 -5.61 3.54 17.75
N PHE A 461 -4.35 3.98 17.60
CA PHE A 461 -3.57 3.81 16.38
C PHE A 461 -3.45 2.35 15.94
N ILE A 462 -3.22 1.44 16.90
CA ILE A 462 -3.08 0.00 16.59
C ILE A 462 -4.42 -0.59 16.13
N ALA A 463 -5.54 -0.16 16.72
CA ALA A 463 -6.87 -0.58 16.29
C ALA A 463 -7.18 -0.06 14.87
N MET A 464 -6.80 1.18 14.53
CA MET A 464 -6.90 1.71 13.16
C MET A 464 -6.06 0.91 12.16
N CYS A 465 -4.84 0.50 12.53
CA CYS A 465 -4.01 -0.36 11.67
C CYS A 465 -4.63 -1.74 11.43
N VAL A 466 -5.26 -2.34 12.44
CA VAL A 466 -5.98 -3.60 12.30
C VAL A 466 -7.23 -3.42 11.42
N LEU A 467 -8.00 -2.34 11.62
CA LEU A 467 -9.15 -2.00 10.77
C LEU A 467 -8.72 -1.83 9.30
N ASN A 468 -7.63 -1.10 9.04
CA ASN A 468 -7.08 -0.93 7.70
C ASN A 468 -6.73 -2.28 7.05
N MET A 469 -6.13 -3.20 7.81
CA MET A 469 -5.82 -4.55 7.34
C MET A 469 -7.08 -5.41 7.09
N MET A 470 -8.15 -5.23 7.88
CA MET A 470 -9.45 -5.88 7.65
C MET A 470 -10.11 -5.40 6.35
N MET A 471 -10.07 -4.08 6.12
CA MET A 471 -10.64 -3.47 4.91
C MET A 471 -9.86 -3.88 3.66
N GLY A 472 -8.53 -3.75 3.70
CA GLY A 472 -7.60 -4.21 2.67
C GLY A 472 -7.96 -3.71 1.28
N GLY A 473 -8.17 -4.64 0.35
CA GLY A 473 -8.53 -4.33 -1.03
C GLY A 473 -7.43 -4.67 -2.04
N GLY A 474 -7.44 -3.95 -3.17
CA GLY A 474 -6.49 -4.13 -4.26
C GLY A 474 -7.07 -3.77 -5.62
N GLY A 475 -6.35 -4.16 -6.67
CA GLY A 475 -6.89 -4.16 -8.03
C GLY A 475 -7.73 -5.41 -8.30
N SER A 476 -8.78 -5.27 -9.11
CA SER A 476 -9.56 -6.39 -9.68
C SER A 476 -8.69 -7.34 -10.51
N PHE A 477 -7.48 -6.89 -10.86
CA PHE A 477 -6.48 -7.69 -11.48
C PHE A 477 -5.22 -7.82 -10.60
N SER A 478 -5.02 -8.99 -10.00
CA SER A 478 -3.79 -9.33 -9.27
C SER A 478 -3.37 -10.77 -9.58
N ALA A 479 -2.34 -10.95 -10.40
CA ALA A 479 -1.78 -12.27 -10.73
C ALA A 479 -0.85 -12.81 -9.62
N GLY A 480 -1.18 -12.56 -8.36
CA GLY A 480 -0.44 -13.11 -7.23
C GLY A 480 -0.93 -14.46 -6.78
N GLY A 481 -0.05 -15.17 -6.06
CA GLY A 481 -0.47 -16.29 -5.23
C GLY A 481 -1.27 -15.84 -4.00
N PRO A 482 -1.77 -16.82 -3.21
CA PRO A 482 -2.42 -16.57 -1.93
C PRO A 482 -1.60 -15.67 -0.99
N GLY A 483 -2.27 -14.90 -0.14
CA GLY A 483 -1.63 -14.02 0.86
C GLY A 483 -1.67 -12.51 0.53
N LYS A 484 -2.17 -12.13 -0.65
CA LYS A 484 -2.32 -10.73 -1.08
C LYS A 484 -3.58 -10.01 -0.54
N GLY A 485 -4.29 -10.60 0.41
CA GLY A 485 -5.50 -9.99 0.98
C GLY A 485 -6.80 -10.25 0.20
N MET A 486 -6.90 -11.35 -0.57
CA MET A 486 -8.11 -11.72 -1.32
C MET A 486 -9.37 -11.95 -0.45
N PHE A 487 -9.18 -12.15 0.86
CA PHE A 487 -10.26 -12.35 1.83
C PHE A 487 -10.52 -11.08 2.68
N THR A 488 -10.06 -9.91 2.26
CA THR A 488 -10.35 -8.63 2.93
C THR A 488 -11.71 -8.09 2.48
N ARG A 489 -12.33 -7.22 3.28
CA ARG A 489 -13.71 -6.75 3.03
C ARG A 489 -13.88 -6.11 1.66
N LEU A 490 -12.97 -5.21 1.27
CA LEU A 490 -13.06 -4.56 -0.04
C LEU A 490 -12.87 -5.56 -1.18
N TYR A 491 -12.06 -6.60 -0.99
CA TYR A 491 -11.92 -7.63 -2.01
C TYR A 491 -13.20 -8.46 -2.18
N THR A 492 -13.78 -8.96 -1.07
CA THR A 492 -14.92 -9.87 -1.10
C THR A 492 -16.26 -9.18 -1.33
N ASN A 493 -16.46 -8.00 -0.74
CA ASN A 493 -17.70 -7.24 -0.84
C ASN A 493 -17.72 -6.37 -2.09
N VAL A 494 -16.57 -5.83 -2.50
CA VAL A 494 -16.50 -4.93 -3.65
C VAL A 494 -16.02 -5.65 -4.91
N LEU A 495 -14.76 -6.06 -4.97
CA LEU A 495 -14.14 -6.54 -6.21
C LEU A 495 -14.78 -7.83 -6.75
N ASN A 496 -15.20 -8.75 -5.88
CA ASN A 496 -15.87 -9.99 -6.29
C ASN A 496 -17.33 -9.78 -6.74
N ARG A 497 -18.00 -8.72 -6.27
CA ARG A 497 -19.45 -8.51 -6.52
C ARG A 497 -19.70 -7.51 -7.65
N TYR A 498 -18.93 -6.44 -7.69
CA TYR A 498 -19.08 -5.36 -8.67
C TYR A 498 -18.05 -5.53 -9.79
N HIS A 499 -18.41 -6.29 -10.82
CA HIS A 499 -17.52 -6.59 -11.95
C HIS A 499 -16.99 -5.35 -12.71
N TRP A 500 -17.64 -4.20 -12.55
CA TRP A 500 -17.28 -2.92 -13.16
C TRP A 500 -16.28 -2.12 -12.31
N MET A 501 -16.02 -2.52 -11.06
CA MET A 501 -14.97 -1.93 -10.23
C MET A 501 -13.60 -2.43 -10.68
N TYR A 502 -12.64 -1.54 -10.88
CA TYR A 502 -11.27 -1.87 -11.31
C TYR A 502 -10.29 -1.93 -10.15
N SER A 503 -10.48 -1.09 -9.14
CA SER A 503 -9.73 -1.14 -7.89
C SER A 503 -10.59 -0.63 -6.74
N ALA A 504 -10.30 -1.12 -5.55
CA ALA A 504 -10.84 -0.61 -4.29
C ALA A 504 -9.83 -0.94 -3.19
N THR A 505 -9.19 0.06 -2.60
CA THR A 505 -8.13 -0.12 -1.60
C THR A 505 -8.30 0.87 -0.45
N ALA A 506 -8.16 0.39 0.78
CA ALA A 506 -8.14 1.21 1.99
C ALA A 506 -6.71 1.65 2.35
N TYR A 507 -6.58 2.89 2.82
CA TYR A 507 -5.34 3.48 3.28
C TYR A 507 -5.56 4.14 4.64
N ASN A 508 -4.54 4.04 5.50
CA ASN A 508 -4.48 4.78 6.76
C ASN A 508 -3.17 5.58 6.79
N HIS A 509 -3.27 6.89 6.60
CA HIS A 509 -2.16 7.81 6.79
C HIS A 509 -2.19 8.31 8.23
N ALA A 510 -1.08 8.18 8.96
CA ALA A 510 -0.97 8.64 10.33
C ALA A 510 0.23 9.57 10.47
N TYR A 511 -0.01 10.74 11.06
CA TYR A 511 0.97 11.80 11.29
C TYR A 511 1.14 12.02 12.80
N ALA A 512 2.02 12.95 13.18
CA ALA A 512 2.33 13.21 14.59
C ALA A 512 1.11 13.68 15.41
N ASP A 513 0.17 14.39 14.80
CA ASP A 513 -0.96 15.05 15.49
C ASP A 513 -2.35 14.70 14.93
N THR A 514 -2.43 14.06 13.76
CA THR A 514 -3.69 13.67 13.11
C THR A 514 -3.50 12.46 12.19
N GLY A 515 -4.57 11.97 11.56
CA GLY A 515 -4.52 10.96 10.51
C GLY A 515 -5.62 11.11 9.46
N LEU A 516 -5.52 10.35 8.38
CA LEU A 516 -6.50 10.27 7.31
C LEU A 516 -6.71 8.81 6.93
N PHE A 517 -7.93 8.31 7.15
CA PHE A 517 -8.34 6.99 6.66
C PHE A 517 -9.15 7.18 5.39
N CYS A 518 -8.83 6.51 4.29
CA CYS A 518 -9.56 6.68 3.05
C CYS A 518 -9.67 5.40 2.23
N ILE A 519 -10.70 5.34 1.38
CA ILE A 519 -10.89 4.29 0.38
C ILE A 519 -10.77 4.92 -0.99
N HIS A 520 -9.80 4.44 -1.76
CA HIS A 520 -9.62 4.78 -3.17
C HIS A 520 -10.25 3.69 -4.03
N ALA A 521 -11.07 4.08 -5.01
CA ALA A 521 -11.61 3.18 -6.00
C ALA A 521 -11.56 3.77 -7.41
N SER A 522 -11.57 2.88 -8.41
CA SER A 522 -11.63 3.24 -9.82
C SER A 522 -12.68 2.42 -10.57
N ALA A 523 -13.42 3.09 -11.45
CA ALA A 523 -14.48 2.49 -12.27
C ALA A 523 -14.70 3.29 -13.57
N PRO A 524 -15.36 2.71 -14.59
CA PRO A 524 -15.77 3.46 -15.77
C PRO A 524 -16.69 4.66 -15.42
N PRO A 525 -16.63 5.77 -16.17
CA PRO A 525 -17.45 6.97 -15.94
C PRO A 525 -18.96 6.72 -15.81
N THR A 526 -19.46 5.66 -16.47
CA THR A 526 -20.87 5.28 -16.42
C THR A 526 -21.35 4.92 -15.02
N HIS A 527 -20.45 4.40 -14.17
CA HIS A 527 -20.70 3.86 -12.83
C HIS A 527 -20.15 4.75 -11.70
N VAL A 528 -19.76 6.00 -11.98
CA VAL A 528 -19.20 6.91 -10.96
C VAL A 528 -20.12 7.09 -9.75
N ARG A 529 -21.43 7.24 -9.98
CA ARG A 529 -22.41 7.33 -8.90
C ARG A 529 -22.46 6.04 -8.08
N ASP A 530 -22.55 4.91 -8.75
CA ASP A 530 -22.61 3.59 -8.12
C ASP A 530 -21.35 3.32 -7.30
N MET A 531 -20.18 3.74 -7.81
CA MET A 531 -18.90 3.64 -7.11
C MET A 531 -18.91 4.40 -5.78
N VAL A 532 -19.40 5.64 -5.79
CA VAL A 532 -19.54 6.44 -4.55
C VAL A 532 -20.51 5.78 -3.58
N GLU A 533 -21.64 5.29 -4.06
CA GLU A 533 -22.63 4.57 -3.22
C GLU A 533 -22.02 3.31 -2.58
N VAL A 534 -21.20 2.56 -3.32
CA VAL A 534 -20.48 1.38 -2.79
C VAL A 534 -19.44 1.77 -1.75
N ILE A 535 -18.62 2.81 -1.99
CA ILE A 535 -17.61 3.25 -1.01
C ILE A 535 -18.28 3.71 0.28
N VAL A 536 -19.35 4.52 0.19
CA VAL A 536 -20.10 5.00 1.37
C VAL A 536 -20.68 3.81 2.15
N LYS A 537 -21.26 2.84 1.45
CA LYS A 537 -21.78 1.62 2.07
C LYS A 537 -20.70 0.84 2.82
N GLU A 538 -19.52 0.66 2.22
CA GLU A 538 -18.42 -0.06 2.88
C GLU A 538 -17.84 0.72 4.06
N LEU A 539 -17.78 2.06 4.00
CA LEU A 539 -17.38 2.90 5.14
C LEU A 539 -18.36 2.75 6.31
N VAL A 540 -19.66 2.76 6.06
CA VAL A 540 -20.67 2.52 7.11
C VAL A 540 -20.59 1.08 7.63
N ALA A 541 -20.41 0.10 6.73
CA ALA A 541 -20.29 -1.32 7.06
C ALA A 541 -19.06 -1.65 7.91
N MET A 542 -18.08 -0.74 8.05
CA MET A 542 -16.99 -0.88 9.04
C MET A 542 -17.54 -1.07 10.46
N THR A 543 -18.67 -0.44 10.78
CA THR A 543 -19.35 -0.58 12.09
C THR A 543 -20.21 -1.84 12.22
N GLY A 544 -20.33 -2.62 11.15
CA GLY A 544 -21.07 -3.88 11.12
C GLY A 544 -20.42 -4.98 11.94
N ASN A 545 -21.05 -6.16 11.94
CA ASN A 545 -20.59 -7.30 12.73
C ASN A 545 -19.18 -7.76 12.32
N VAL A 546 -18.24 -7.75 13.28
CA VAL A 546 -16.87 -8.24 13.08
C VAL A 546 -16.80 -9.71 13.50
N THR A 547 -16.52 -10.60 12.54
CA THR A 547 -16.36 -12.02 12.86
C THR A 547 -15.01 -12.27 13.54
N THR A 548 -14.93 -13.30 14.39
CA THR A 548 -13.66 -13.62 15.10
C THR A 548 -12.58 -14.07 14.12
N GLN A 549 -12.97 -14.80 13.07
CA GLN A 549 -12.05 -15.29 12.04
C GLN A 549 -11.48 -14.13 11.21
N GLU A 550 -12.30 -13.16 10.83
CA GLU A 550 -11.86 -11.97 10.09
C GLU A 550 -10.88 -11.14 10.92
N LEU A 551 -11.23 -10.84 12.18
CA LEU A 551 -10.35 -10.09 13.08
C LEU A 551 -9.01 -10.81 13.29
N GLN A 552 -9.05 -12.12 13.55
CA GLN A 552 -7.83 -12.90 13.75
C GLN A 552 -6.97 -12.93 12.48
N ARG A 553 -7.58 -13.07 11.30
CA ARG A 553 -6.87 -13.01 10.02
C ARG A 553 -6.16 -11.68 9.84
N ALA A 554 -6.84 -10.56 10.10
CA ALA A 554 -6.24 -9.23 9.98
C ALA A 554 -5.10 -9.01 10.98
N LYS A 555 -5.25 -9.45 12.23
CA LYS A 555 -4.19 -9.39 13.25
C LYS A 555 -2.95 -10.19 12.82
N THR A 556 -3.15 -11.45 12.40
CA THR A 556 -2.05 -12.29 11.91
C THR A 556 -1.37 -11.69 10.68
N GLN A 557 -2.15 -11.15 9.73
CA GLN A 557 -1.62 -10.52 8.52
C GLN A 557 -0.79 -9.27 8.85
N LEU A 558 -1.27 -8.43 9.78
CA LEU A 558 -0.55 -7.23 10.22
C LEU A 558 0.76 -7.58 10.94
N GLN A 559 0.75 -8.58 11.81
CA GLN A 559 1.96 -9.08 12.47
C GLN A 559 2.96 -9.67 11.47
N SER A 560 2.47 -10.47 10.52
CA SER A 560 3.29 -11.05 9.45
C SER A 560 3.95 -9.95 8.62
N MET A 561 3.17 -8.96 8.17
CA MET A 561 3.66 -7.84 7.38
C MET A 561 4.71 -7.02 8.15
N LEU A 562 4.47 -6.73 9.43
CA LEU A 562 5.43 -6.02 10.29
C LEU A 562 6.77 -6.75 10.36
N LEU A 563 6.75 -8.07 10.60
CA LEU A 563 7.98 -8.86 10.74
C LEU A 563 8.73 -9.01 9.42
N MET A 564 8.03 -9.31 8.33
CA MET A 564 8.63 -9.48 7.00
C MET A 564 9.27 -8.18 6.50
N ASN A 565 8.61 -7.04 6.70
CA ASN A 565 9.15 -5.74 6.29
C ASN A 565 10.46 -5.40 7.03
N LEU A 566 10.57 -5.77 8.31
CA LEU A 566 11.75 -5.51 9.13
C LEU A 566 12.95 -6.44 8.85
N GLU A 567 12.84 -7.34 7.87
CA GLU A 567 13.99 -8.11 7.37
C GLU A 567 14.91 -7.24 6.49
N SER A 568 14.35 -6.22 5.84
CA SER A 568 15.06 -5.28 4.99
C SER A 568 15.75 -4.20 5.83
N ARG A 569 17.08 -4.06 5.70
CA ARG A 569 17.88 -3.06 6.45
C ARG A 569 17.43 -1.61 6.18
N PRO A 570 17.16 -1.18 4.93
CA PRO A 570 16.60 0.14 4.67
C PRO A 570 15.27 0.40 5.40
N VAL A 571 14.37 -0.57 5.42
CA VAL A 571 13.08 -0.45 6.13
C VAL A 571 13.30 -0.37 7.64
N MET A 572 14.24 -1.16 8.18
CA MET A 572 14.60 -1.08 9.61
C MET A 572 15.25 0.26 9.97
N PHE A 573 16.08 0.83 9.09
CA PHE A 573 16.65 2.16 9.25
C PHE A 573 15.54 3.21 9.34
N GLU A 574 14.59 3.17 8.41
CA GLU A 574 13.46 4.09 8.40
C GLU A 574 12.59 3.94 9.65
N ASP A 575 12.29 2.70 10.07
CA ASP A 575 11.57 2.40 11.31
C ASP A 575 12.27 2.98 12.54
N ILE A 576 13.59 2.81 12.67
CA ILE A 576 14.37 3.41 13.76
C ILE A 576 14.32 4.93 13.69
N GLY A 577 14.63 5.50 12.53
CA GLY A 577 14.74 6.94 12.35
C GLY A 577 13.42 7.65 12.66
N ARG A 578 12.31 7.18 12.09
CA ARG A 578 10.98 7.78 12.31
C ARG A 578 10.48 7.63 13.75
N GLN A 579 10.63 6.46 14.36
CA GLN A 579 10.18 6.27 15.75
C GLN A 579 10.97 7.13 16.74
N VAL A 580 12.30 7.21 16.56
CA VAL A 580 13.17 8.03 17.41
C VAL A 580 12.90 9.52 17.17
N LEU A 581 12.66 9.94 15.93
CA LEU A 581 12.29 11.32 15.62
C LEU A 581 10.98 11.72 16.32
N ALA A 582 9.99 10.83 16.28
CA ALA A 582 8.66 11.08 16.85
C ALA A 582 8.60 10.99 18.38
N THR A 583 9.32 10.04 18.99
CA THR A 583 9.12 9.69 20.42
C THR A 583 10.41 9.70 21.25
N GLY A 584 11.56 9.99 20.64
CA GLY A 584 12.88 9.95 21.29
C GLY A 584 13.42 8.53 21.53
N GLN A 585 12.64 7.49 21.23
CA GLN A 585 13.01 6.09 21.44
C GLN A 585 12.38 5.19 20.38
N ARG A 586 12.85 3.94 20.29
CA ARG A 586 12.25 2.92 19.43
C ARG A 586 11.55 1.84 20.24
N LYS A 587 10.28 1.59 19.93
CA LYS A 587 9.54 0.42 20.42
C LYS A 587 9.88 -0.78 19.53
N ARG A 588 10.20 -1.91 20.16
CA ARG A 588 10.57 -3.14 19.44
C ARG A 588 9.34 -3.79 18.80
N PRO A 589 9.52 -4.61 17.74
CA PRO A 589 8.40 -5.30 17.08
C PRO A 589 7.55 -6.15 18.03
N LYS A 590 8.18 -6.76 19.04
CA LYS A 590 7.48 -7.54 20.09
C LYS A 590 6.45 -6.72 20.87
N TYR A 591 6.70 -5.43 21.09
CA TYR A 591 5.72 -4.54 21.71
C TYR A 591 4.46 -4.44 20.82
N PHE A 592 4.64 -4.16 19.53
CA PHE A 592 3.51 -4.00 18.60
C PHE A 592 2.74 -5.30 18.41
N ILE A 593 3.42 -6.46 18.36
CA ILE A 593 2.76 -7.77 18.30
C ILE A 593 1.81 -7.95 19.50
N ASN A 594 2.29 -7.67 20.70
CA ASN A 594 1.48 -7.78 21.91
C ASN A 594 0.31 -6.78 21.92
N GLU A 595 0.50 -5.55 21.44
CA GLU A 595 -0.60 -4.58 21.34
C GLU A 595 -1.64 -5.01 20.30
N ILE A 596 -1.20 -5.55 19.15
CA ILE A 596 -2.11 -6.10 18.12
C ILE A 596 -2.92 -7.26 18.71
N GLU A 597 -2.30 -8.14 19.49
CA GLU A 597 -3.00 -9.28 20.13
C GLU A 597 -4.10 -8.85 21.10
N LYS A 598 -3.95 -7.71 21.76
CA LYS A 598 -4.97 -7.19 22.69
C LYS A 598 -6.21 -6.65 21.98
N ILE A 599 -6.11 -6.26 20.71
CA ILE A 599 -7.23 -5.67 19.97
C ILE A 599 -8.41 -6.64 19.91
N THR A 600 -9.56 -6.15 20.37
CA THR A 600 -10.84 -6.84 20.40
C THR A 600 -11.77 -6.34 19.30
N LYS A 601 -12.93 -6.98 19.16
CA LYS A 601 -13.97 -6.55 18.21
C LYS A 601 -14.56 -5.19 18.59
N ASP A 602 -14.72 -4.95 19.89
CA ASP A 602 -15.30 -3.71 20.41
C ASP A 602 -14.40 -2.51 20.10
N ASP A 603 -13.07 -2.70 20.16
CA ASP A 603 -12.09 -1.68 19.77
C ASP A 603 -12.24 -1.32 18.28
N ILE A 604 -12.41 -2.31 17.40
CA ILE A 604 -12.64 -2.09 15.96
C ILE A 604 -13.95 -1.33 15.72
N MET A 605 -15.03 -1.73 16.40
CA MET A 605 -16.31 -1.04 16.29
C MET A 605 -16.24 0.39 16.83
N TYR A 606 -15.48 0.62 17.90
CA TYR A 606 -15.26 1.93 18.48
C TYR A 606 -14.53 2.86 17.50
N VAL A 607 -13.39 2.42 16.95
CA VAL A 607 -12.63 3.26 16.01
C VAL A 607 -13.37 3.48 14.70
N ALA A 608 -14.12 2.50 14.20
CA ALA A 608 -14.99 2.67 13.03
C ALA A 608 -16.07 3.74 13.26
N LYS A 609 -16.69 3.76 14.45
CA LYS A 609 -17.64 4.83 14.83
C LYS A 609 -16.96 6.19 14.98
N ARG A 610 -15.74 6.22 15.52
CA ARG A 610 -14.92 7.44 15.63
C ARG A 610 -14.65 8.04 14.25
N LEU A 611 -14.28 7.22 13.26
CA LEU A 611 -14.09 7.66 11.86
C LEU A 611 -15.36 8.29 11.29
N LEU A 612 -16.51 7.60 11.41
CA LEU A 612 -17.80 8.09 10.89
C LEU A 612 -18.33 9.35 11.59
N GLY A 613 -17.77 9.70 12.75
CA GLY A 613 -18.09 10.95 13.44
C GLY A 613 -17.48 12.20 12.80
N SER A 614 -16.51 12.03 11.89
CA SER A 614 -15.83 13.14 11.20
C SER A 614 -16.56 13.56 9.92
N GLN A 615 -16.33 14.79 9.46
CA GLN A 615 -16.84 15.21 8.14
C GLN A 615 -16.11 14.48 7.02
N PRO A 616 -16.77 14.09 5.92
CA PRO A 616 -16.06 13.42 4.83
C PRO A 616 -15.15 14.38 4.05
N SER A 617 -14.03 13.84 3.60
CA SER A 617 -13.18 14.41 2.56
C SER A 617 -13.34 13.61 1.28
N VAL A 618 -13.42 14.27 0.13
CA VAL A 618 -13.64 13.60 -1.15
C VAL A 618 -12.70 14.16 -2.21
N ALA A 619 -11.99 13.28 -2.91
CA ALA A 619 -11.20 13.63 -4.08
C ALA A 619 -11.70 12.84 -5.29
N GLY A 620 -11.84 13.49 -6.45
CA GLY A 620 -12.25 12.84 -7.69
C GLY A 620 -11.45 13.34 -8.88
N ARG A 621 -11.04 12.43 -9.78
CA ARG A 621 -10.33 12.76 -11.03
C ARG A 621 -10.83 11.90 -12.19
N GLY A 622 -11.05 12.50 -13.36
CA GLY A 622 -11.56 11.84 -14.57
C GLY A 622 -12.88 12.45 -15.08
N ASP A 623 -13.78 11.63 -15.63
CA ASP A 623 -15.13 12.07 -16.02
C ASP A 623 -16.08 11.96 -14.83
N LEU A 624 -16.32 13.10 -14.18
CA LEU A 624 -17.01 13.18 -12.89
C LEU A 624 -18.46 13.70 -13.01
N ARG A 625 -19.03 13.76 -14.21
CA ARG A 625 -20.36 14.37 -14.45
C ARG A 625 -21.50 13.76 -13.63
N LYS A 626 -21.35 12.49 -13.23
CA LYS A 626 -22.32 11.75 -12.41
C LYS A 626 -21.94 11.68 -10.93
N MET A 627 -20.86 12.34 -10.51
CA MET A 627 -20.38 12.31 -9.14
C MET A 627 -21.39 13.03 -8.22
N PRO A 628 -21.84 12.40 -7.12
CA PRO A 628 -22.73 13.06 -6.18
C PRO A 628 -22.06 14.21 -5.44
N SER A 629 -22.86 15.15 -4.93
CA SER A 629 -22.35 16.26 -4.12
C SER A 629 -21.90 15.79 -2.72
N LEU A 630 -21.09 16.62 -2.06
CA LEU A 630 -20.59 16.33 -0.72
C LEU A 630 -21.73 16.12 0.30
N GLU A 631 -22.80 16.92 0.23
CA GLU A 631 -23.95 16.79 1.14
C GLU A 631 -24.65 15.45 0.97
N TYR A 632 -24.69 14.94 -0.27
CA TYR A 632 -25.28 13.66 -0.58
C TYR A 632 -24.45 12.51 0.01
N ILE A 633 -23.12 12.58 -0.12
CA ILE A 633 -22.16 11.63 0.47
C ILE A 633 -22.27 11.64 1.99
N GLN A 634 -22.31 12.84 2.58
CA GLN A 634 -22.47 13.01 4.02
C GLN A 634 -23.81 12.42 4.51
N ALA A 635 -24.90 12.61 3.78
CA ALA A 635 -26.19 12.04 4.14
C ALA A 635 -26.17 10.50 4.16
N GLY A 636 -25.48 9.85 3.21
CA GLY A 636 -25.33 8.40 3.22
C GLY A 636 -24.42 7.87 4.33
N LEU A 637 -23.38 8.62 4.73
CA LEU A 637 -22.52 8.23 5.86
C LEU A 637 -23.25 8.32 7.21
N ILE A 638 -24.28 9.16 7.32
CA ILE A 638 -25.13 9.27 8.52
C ILE A 638 -26.19 8.15 8.55
N ASP A 639 -26.59 7.63 7.39
CA ASP A 639 -27.53 6.53 7.30
C ASP A 639 -26.92 5.22 7.82
N SER A 640 -27.65 4.50 8.67
CA SER A 640 -27.15 3.28 9.32
C SER A 640 -26.83 2.14 8.36
N GLU A 641 -27.38 2.18 7.15
CA GLU A 641 -27.13 1.18 6.10
C GLU A 641 -26.27 1.73 4.95
N GLY A 642 -25.78 2.97 5.05
CA GLY A 642 -25.03 3.63 3.98
C GLY A 642 -25.89 3.97 2.76
N ARG A 643 -27.22 4.03 2.89
CA ARG A 643 -28.12 4.30 1.77
C ARG A 643 -28.09 5.79 1.44
N MET A 644 -27.77 6.07 0.19
CA MET A 644 -27.73 7.44 -0.31
C MET A 644 -29.15 7.92 -0.70
N PRO A 645 -29.53 9.19 -0.45
CA PRO A 645 -30.91 9.66 -0.60
C PRO A 645 -31.51 9.52 -2.02
N SER A 646 -32.63 8.83 -2.24
CA SER A 646 -33.17 8.67 -3.60
C SER A 646 -33.73 9.98 -4.22
N GLY A 647 -32.89 10.73 -4.95
CA GLY A 647 -33.25 11.65 -6.05
C GLY A 647 -34.24 12.80 -5.79
N ARG A 648 -34.81 12.97 -4.60
CA ARG A 648 -35.64 14.14 -4.28
C ARG A 648 -34.78 15.14 -3.52
N LYS A 649 -34.59 16.31 -4.14
CA LYS A 649 -33.97 17.50 -3.53
C LYS A 649 -34.34 17.57 -2.04
N LEU A 650 -33.33 17.52 -1.19
CA LEU A 650 -33.45 17.89 0.22
C LEU A 650 -33.92 19.35 0.26
N SER A 651 -35.24 19.54 0.38
CA SER A 651 -35.82 20.82 0.76
C SER A 651 -35.50 21.02 2.24
N LEU A 652 -34.45 21.78 2.52
CA LEU A 652 -34.10 22.29 3.86
C LEU A 652 -35.17 23.28 4.36
N PHE A 653 -36.38 22.79 4.61
CA PHE A 653 -37.38 23.42 5.46
C PHE A 653 -38.32 22.34 6.00
N ARG A 654 -37.98 21.80 7.17
CA ARG A 654 -38.92 21.76 8.30
C ARG A 654 -38.20 21.61 9.62
#